data_AF-A0A915BRF7-F1
#
_entry.id   AF-A0A915BRF7-F1
#
_cell.length_a   1.000
_cell.length_b   1.000
_cell.length_c   1.000
_cell.angle_alpha   90.00
_cell.angle_beta   90.00
_cell.angle_gamma   90.00
#
_symmetry.space_group_name_H-M   'P 1'
#
loop_
_entity.id
_entity.type
_entity.pdbx_description
1 polymer ?
#
loop_
_entity_poly.entity_id
_entity_poly.type
_entity_poly.pdbx_seq_one_letter_code
_entity_poly.pdbx_strand_id
1 'polypeptide(L)'
;MVENIGVESLLDGSILDQSASSSSLSISKVAIIDVQGMTCHSCVSNIQDNLSSKEGIKSIVVSLKDCEATVEYNTSKWNGEDIAEMIDNMGYEAKLKYIKDILESGNDTSILREAIIDIRGMTCQSCVNSIQCTIGSKNGIKSIAVSLKDCEGRVVFDSTKWDGESIAEAIDDMGFDAALKLVKDVSPLIPALNAETSNCDAESDYKSVTPVMSTPTSILRKSMINKGDGDQLIMDVDSNSVRIGKRCAKFKQNVENSLERCTLAVEGMTCASCVAYIERNISKLNGVHSIVVALMSSKADVTYDATQISAEQLADEINRLGYRSSVIESGSNNHNKLNLTIGGVSSSACVSRIESHVIARKGIESCTVSLSTSSAFIEYTPTFIGPRDIINLIESLGYTAVLADGDDRLKRLDQSDEVAKWRVSLIVSLMFGIPVMAIMIYFHWIQHTPMHPEHQIPVFTPALSLDNLLLFILCTPVQIFGGRYFYVHSWKALRHRTANMDVLIVLATTIAYVYSILVLMVAIILSWPSSPMTFFDVPPMLIVFISLGRWLEHKAKGKTSEALSKLMSLQAKEAMLITRDDQGRVLSERGIDIELVQRGDLIKVMPGAKIPVDGIVIDGKSSVDESFITGESMPVVKRGGSAVIGGSVNQKGTLIVEATHIGQESTLAQIVRLVEEAQTSKAPIQQTADRIAGYFVPTVIGLAVLTLIAWIFVGLYLIDRSYESETERFEAILKRAFEAAITVLAIACPCSLGLATPTAVMVGTGIGASNGILIKGGEPLEMAHKVTTVVFDKTGTITEGHPRLVRVHTFVSQVALPLRRMLAIVGSAESNSEHPIGAAIATFVKEHLRTDEWAMTSRFRASAGNGISCDVSSVEQMMASCRSGAEDYTEKLSVRGCTVRIAPHGVEVIQGTINESINEDDFLPKVCRVVIGNERWITKHGVIVDEAATSILMEEQEKGHIAVLCAINGRCVSVICIADMVKSEAALAVWALQKMNTRVVLLTGDNARTAEATAKQVGIKEVFAEVLPNQKQLKIEQLREVGECVAMVGDGINDSPALASADVGIAIAAGSDVAIESAGIVLVKNDLIDVVAAIKLSKKTTRRIRLNFLFAVFYNAIGIPIAAGVFLPLGFSIQPWMAAAAMAMSSVSVVTSSLLLKTFKKPTRLSLSTADFRRHEAHLRTGNTYVVVHRGLDDHGVRRTTSRLSVASIISSINSVLGSQQSINKFKSTDRVQLLHTERSLSDSEYPDTALTV
;
A
#
# COMPACT_ATOMS: atom_id res chain seq x y z
N MET A 1 62.57 1.66 13.49
CA MET A 1 63.82 1.18 12.86
C MET A 1 64.43 0.16 13.81
N VAL A 2 64.39 -1.12 13.42
CA VAL A 2 65.55 -2.01 13.16
C VAL A 2 66.30 -2.31 14.48
N GLU A 3 66.44 -3.52 15.01
CA GLU A 3 67.12 -4.72 14.49
C GLU A 3 67.04 -5.78 15.63
N ASN A 4 66.48 -6.98 15.44
CA ASN A 4 67.13 -8.30 15.34
C ASN A 4 67.99 -8.86 16.52
N ILE A 5 67.63 -10.10 16.94
CA ILE A 5 68.48 -11.28 17.33
C ILE A 5 69.05 -11.42 18.77
N GLY A 6 69.00 -12.66 19.29
CA GLY A 6 69.89 -13.25 20.33
C GLY A 6 69.17 -14.26 21.27
N VAL A 7 69.22 -15.60 21.13
CA VAL A 7 70.26 -16.64 21.45
C VAL A 7 70.10 -17.31 22.86
N GLU A 8 70.19 -18.67 22.87
CA GLU A 8 70.47 -19.66 23.97
C GLU A 8 69.39 -20.02 25.04
N SER A 9 68.93 -21.29 25.15
CA SER A 9 69.44 -22.49 25.91
C SER A 9 69.21 -22.37 27.44
N LEU A 10 68.76 -23.33 28.29
CA LEU A 10 68.97 -24.78 28.49
C LEU A 10 68.12 -25.28 29.72
N LEU A 11 68.03 -26.62 29.96
CA LEU A 11 67.52 -27.37 31.16
C LEU A 11 65.97 -27.50 31.31
N ASP A 12 65.34 -28.61 31.72
CA ASP A 12 65.73 -29.93 32.24
C ASP A 12 64.47 -30.86 32.24
N GLY A 13 64.65 -32.20 32.24
CA GLY A 13 63.60 -33.14 32.70
C GLY A 13 63.21 -34.35 31.83
N SER A 14 64.17 -35.23 31.53
CA SER A 14 63.99 -36.64 31.09
C SER A 14 63.24 -37.49 32.15
N ILE A 15 62.53 -38.59 31.79
CA ILE A 15 63.02 -40.00 31.89
C ILE A 15 61.89 -41.02 31.57
N LEU A 16 62.19 -41.99 30.68
CA LEU A 16 61.76 -43.43 30.56
C LEU A 16 60.24 -43.78 30.42
N ASP A 17 59.77 -44.82 29.73
CA ASP A 17 60.37 -45.94 28.98
C ASP A 17 59.27 -46.62 28.10
N GLN A 18 59.73 -47.27 27.02
CA GLN A 18 59.26 -48.53 26.43
C GLN A 18 57.82 -48.77 25.90
N SER A 19 57.73 -48.67 24.56
CA SER A 19 57.32 -49.72 23.61
C SER A 19 56.10 -50.64 23.90
N ALA A 20 55.05 -50.46 23.10
CA ALA A 20 54.41 -51.57 22.37
C ALA A 20 53.77 -51.05 21.06
N SER A 21 53.90 -51.84 20.01
CA SER A 21 53.69 -51.53 18.60
C SER A 21 52.25 -51.70 18.07
N SER A 22 51.97 -50.98 16.97
CA SER A 22 51.10 -51.30 15.82
C SER A 22 49.59 -50.97 15.84
N SER A 23 49.21 -49.92 15.08
CA SER A 23 48.38 -50.00 13.84
C SER A 23 47.98 -48.57 13.40
N SER A 24 48.16 -48.27 12.10
CA SER A 24 48.01 -46.93 11.51
C SER A 24 46.54 -46.53 11.35
N LEU A 25 46.10 -45.46 12.04
CA LEU A 25 44.80 -44.81 11.79
C LEU A 25 44.88 -43.88 10.57
N SER A 26 43.91 -43.99 9.65
CA SER A 26 43.76 -43.09 8.51
C SER A 26 42.98 -41.81 8.90
N ILE A 27 43.66 -40.66 8.94
CA ILE A 27 43.06 -39.36 9.26
C ILE A 27 42.34 -38.80 8.02
N SER A 28 41.05 -38.51 8.15
CA SER A 28 40.22 -37.93 7.08
C SER A 28 40.03 -36.43 7.33
N LYS A 29 40.21 -35.60 6.30
CA LYS A 29 40.05 -34.14 6.35
C LYS A 29 39.04 -33.68 5.31
N VAL A 30 38.45 -32.50 5.53
CA VAL A 30 37.53 -31.86 4.59
C VAL A 30 38.19 -30.62 4.00
N ALA A 31 38.40 -30.58 2.68
CA ALA A 31 38.82 -29.40 1.94
C ALA A 31 37.62 -28.67 1.36
N ILE A 32 37.62 -27.35 1.48
CA ILE A 32 36.67 -26.47 0.78
C ILE A 32 37.44 -25.71 -0.29
N ILE A 33 37.02 -25.86 -1.54
CA ILE A 33 37.69 -25.37 -2.74
C ILE A 33 36.74 -24.43 -3.46
N ASP A 34 37.18 -23.20 -3.72
CA ASP A 34 36.47 -22.24 -4.57
C ASP A 34 36.68 -22.63 -6.04
N VAL A 35 35.60 -22.73 -6.82
CA VAL A 35 35.58 -23.21 -8.20
C VAL A 35 34.83 -22.23 -9.08
N GLN A 36 35.57 -21.47 -9.87
CA GLN A 36 35.05 -20.46 -10.79
C GLN A 36 34.86 -21.05 -12.20
N GLY A 37 33.85 -20.57 -12.94
CA GLY A 37 33.55 -21.01 -14.30
C GLY A 37 32.49 -22.11 -14.43
N MET A 38 31.86 -22.54 -13.33
CA MET A 38 30.66 -23.40 -13.37
C MET A 38 29.43 -22.57 -13.79
N THR A 39 28.75 -22.94 -14.88
CA THR A 39 27.60 -22.18 -15.42
C THR A 39 26.29 -22.95 -15.44
N CYS A 40 26.31 -24.26 -15.17
CA CYS A 40 25.11 -25.10 -15.16
C CYS A 40 25.28 -26.34 -14.26
N HIS A 41 24.17 -27.02 -13.97
CA HIS A 41 24.18 -28.27 -13.20
C HIS A 41 24.99 -29.40 -13.86
N SER A 42 25.19 -29.38 -15.18
CA SER A 42 26.06 -30.35 -15.85
C SER A 42 27.55 -30.15 -15.49
N CYS A 43 27.98 -28.93 -15.17
CA CYS A 43 29.33 -28.67 -14.65
C CYS A 43 29.52 -29.28 -13.25
N VAL A 44 28.51 -29.12 -12.40
CA VAL A 44 28.46 -29.69 -11.05
C VAL A 44 28.58 -31.21 -11.09
N SER A 45 27.75 -31.87 -11.91
CA SER A 45 27.81 -33.32 -12.09
C SER A 45 29.16 -33.78 -12.63
N ASN A 46 29.74 -33.06 -13.61
CA ASN A 46 31.04 -33.41 -14.17
C ASN A 46 32.17 -33.42 -13.12
N ILE A 47 32.20 -32.42 -12.23
CA ILE A 47 33.19 -32.36 -11.14
C ILE A 47 32.93 -33.45 -10.10
N GLN A 48 31.68 -33.65 -9.69
CA GLN A 48 31.31 -34.67 -8.71
C GLN A 48 31.60 -36.09 -9.22
N ASP A 49 31.27 -36.41 -10.46
CA ASP A 49 31.46 -37.73 -11.05
C ASP A 49 32.96 -38.05 -11.21
N ASN A 50 33.77 -37.08 -11.66
CA ASN A 50 35.20 -37.31 -11.85
C ASN A 50 35.94 -37.47 -10.53
N LEU A 51 35.63 -36.68 -9.50
CA LEU A 51 36.32 -36.75 -8.21
C LEU A 51 35.79 -37.88 -7.32
N SER A 52 34.49 -38.18 -7.36
CA SER A 52 33.94 -39.34 -6.62
C SER A 52 34.51 -40.68 -7.10
N SER A 53 34.95 -40.76 -8.37
CA SER A 53 35.62 -41.93 -8.91
C SER A 53 37.08 -42.11 -8.43
N LYS A 54 37.67 -41.12 -7.73
CA LYS A 54 39.07 -41.16 -7.30
C LYS A 54 39.24 -41.85 -5.95
N GLU A 55 40.13 -42.85 -5.94
CA GLU A 55 40.41 -43.65 -4.76
C GLU A 55 41.05 -42.80 -3.65
N GLY A 56 40.36 -42.64 -2.52
CA GLY A 56 40.81 -41.82 -1.38
C GLY A 56 39.97 -40.56 -1.12
N ILE A 57 39.03 -40.22 -2.01
CA ILE A 57 37.97 -39.24 -1.75
C ILE A 57 36.75 -39.99 -1.17
N LYS A 58 36.28 -39.57 0.00
CA LYS A 58 35.16 -40.19 0.74
C LYS A 58 33.82 -39.60 0.35
N SER A 59 33.75 -38.27 0.24
CA SER A 59 32.53 -37.56 -0.14
C SER A 59 32.87 -36.29 -0.89
N ILE A 60 32.05 -35.92 -1.87
CA ILE A 60 32.19 -34.66 -2.61
C ILE A 60 30.84 -34.02 -2.87
N VAL A 61 30.71 -32.75 -2.49
CA VAL A 61 29.52 -31.93 -2.73
C VAL A 61 29.97 -30.65 -3.43
N VAL A 62 29.40 -30.37 -4.60
CA VAL A 62 29.70 -29.15 -5.38
C VAL A 62 28.44 -28.29 -5.46
N SER A 63 28.54 -27.04 -5.01
CA SER A 63 27.45 -26.07 -5.02
C SER A 63 27.61 -25.11 -6.18
N LEU A 64 26.68 -25.13 -7.14
CA LEU A 64 26.61 -24.10 -8.20
C LEU A 64 26.28 -22.72 -7.62
N LYS A 65 25.50 -22.68 -6.54
CA LYS A 65 25.02 -21.43 -5.93
C LYS A 65 26.15 -20.70 -5.20
N ASP A 66 27.04 -21.46 -4.55
CA ASP A 66 28.11 -20.90 -3.72
C ASP A 66 29.46 -20.89 -4.44
N CYS A 67 29.54 -21.42 -5.68
CA CYS A 67 30.77 -21.62 -6.46
C CYS A 67 31.83 -22.42 -5.69
N GLU A 68 31.45 -23.38 -4.84
CA GLU A 68 32.36 -24.10 -3.95
C GLU A 68 32.22 -25.63 -4.08
N ALA A 69 33.32 -26.34 -3.94
CA ALA A 69 33.41 -27.79 -3.83
C ALA A 69 33.93 -28.19 -2.44
N THR A 70 33.13 -28.96 -1.71
CA THR A 70 33.49 -29.54 -0.41
C THR A 70 33.86 -31.00 -0.61
N VAL A 71 35.11 -31.36 -0.30
CA VAL A 71 35.66 -32.70 -0.53
C VAL A 71 36.21 -33.27 0.77
N GLU A 72 35.67 -34.40 1.22
CA GLU A 72 36.24 -35.20 2.29
C GLU A 72 37.21 -36.22 1.69
N TYR A 73 38.46 -36.22 2.15
CA TYR A 73 39.51 -37.06 1.59
C TYR A 73 40.44 -37.61 2.68
N ASN A 74 41.10 -38.72 2.35
CA ASN A 74 42.12 -39.32 3.21
C ASN A 74 43.48 -38.64 2.95
N THR A 75 44.05 -38.08 4.01
CA THR A 75 45.35 -37.37 3.97
C THR A 75 46.54 -38.24 3.58
N SER A 76 46.37 -39.56 3.54
CA SER A 76 47.40 -40.51 3.13
C SER A 76 47.58 -40.60 1.60
N LYS A 77 46.60 -40.14 0.81
CA LYS A 77 46.58 -40.29 -0.66
C LYS A 77 46.47 -38.97 -1.43
N TRP A 78 45.84 -37.94 -0.86
CA TRP A 78 45.59 -36.66 -1.54
C TRP A 78 45.85 -35.50 -0.59
N ASN A 79 46.32 -34.37 -1.11
CA ASN A 79 46.32 -33.07 -0.43
C ASN A 79 45.19 -32.19 -0.99
N GLY A 80 44.71 -31.21 -0.21
CA GLY A 80 43.62 -30.32 -0.63
C GLY A 80 43.98 -29.46 -1.85
N GLU A 81 45.27 -29.14 -2.01
CA GLU A 81 45.81 -28.41 -3.17
C GLU A 81 45.81 -29.28 -4.43
N ASP A 82 46.16 -30.57 -4.32
CA ASP A 82 46.14 -31.51 -5.46
C ASP A 82 44.71 -31.72 -5.98
N ILE A 83 43.71 -31.68 -5.09
CA ILE A 83 42.30 -31.79 -5.44
C ILE A 83 41.81 -30.52 -6.16
N ALA A 84 42.27 -29.34 -5.72
CA ALA A 84 41.97 -28.09 -6.42
C ALA A 84 42.61 -28.07 -7.82
N GLU A 85 43.85 -28.52 -7.96
CA GLU A 85 44.53 -28.64 -9.27
C GLU A 85 43.85 -29.66 -10.19
N MET A 86 43.24 -30.73 -9.65
CA MET A 86 42.43 -31.65 -10.45
C MET A 86 41.16 -31.00 -11.01
N ILE A 87 40.52 -30.11 -10.26
CA ILE A 87 39.35 -29.36 -10.74
C ILE A 87 39.78 -28.34 -11.80
N ASP A 88 40.94 -27.70 -11.60
CA ASP A 88 41.54 -26.77 -12.57
C ASP A 88 41.85 -27.46 -13.91
N ASN A 89 42.40 -28.67 -13.86
CA ASN A 89 42.64 -29.50 -15.03
C ASN A 89 41.36 -29.98 -15.74
N MET A 90 40.19 -29.91 -15.11
CA MET A 90 38.88 -30.16 -15.74
C MET A 90 38.33 -28.93 -16.47
N GLY A 91 39.05 -27.80 -16.44
CA GLY A 91 38.72 -26.55 -17.13
C GLY A 91 37.97 -25.52 -16.27
N TYR A 92 38.01 -25.65 -14.94
CA TYR A 92 37.36 -24.74 -14.00
C TYR A 92 38.39 -24.13 -13.05
N GLU A 93 38.51 -22.80 -13.01
CA GLU A 93 39.54 -22.13 -12.20
C GLU A 93 39.30 -22.39 -10.71
N ALA A 94 40.14 -23.22 -10.08
CA ALA A 94 39.91 -23.74 -8.74
C ALA A 94 41.02 -23.40 -7.75
N LYS A 95 40.66 -22.93 -6.54
CA LYS A 95 41.60 -22.56 -5.47
C LYS A 95 41.15 -23.09 -4.12
N LEU A 96 42.06 -23.72 -3.37
CA LEU A 96 41.79 -24.20 -2.02
C LEU A 96 41.55 -23.02 -1.05
N LYS A 97 40.42 -23.02 -0.33
CA LYS A 97 40.03 -21.96 0.60
C LYS A 97 40.53 -22.22 2.02
N TYR A 98 40.23 -23.40 2.58
CA TYR A 98 40.80 -23.91 3.84
C TYR A 98 40.45 -25.39 4.05
N ILE A 99 41.09 -26.04 5.03
CA ILE A 99 40.89 -27.45 5.40
C ILE A 99 40.36 -27.54 6.83
N LYS A 100 39.40 -28.44 7.08
CA LYS A 100 38.77 -28.71 8.39
C LYS A 100 39.09 -30.15 8.85
N ASP A 101 39.53 -30.31 10.09
CA ASP A 101 39.83 -31.62 10.71
C ASP A 101 38.58 -32.23 11.35
N ILE A 102 38.40 -33.55 11.24
CA ILE A 102 37.32 -34.31 11.88
C ILE A 102 37.88 -34.95 13.16
N LEU A 103 37.36 -34.55 14.33
CA LEU A 103 37.59 -35.22 15.62
C LEU A 103 36.42 -36.16 15.91
N GLU A 104 36.69 -37.45 16.11
CA GLU A 104 35.68 -38.46 16.46
C GLU A 104 35.36 -38.43 17.97
N SER A 105 34.06 -38.47 18.29
CA SER A 105 33.56 -38.73 19.64
C SER A 105 32.57 -39.91 19.62
N GLY A 106 32.94 -40.99 20.33
CA GLY A 106 32.02 -41.80 21.15
C GLY A 106 31.10 -42.83 20.49
N ASN A 107 31.36 -44.11 20.77
CA ASN A 107 30.49 -45.28 20.54
C ASN A 107 29.06 -45.08 21.09
N ASP A 108 28.04 -45.32 20.25
CA ASP A 108 26.68 -45.70 20.68
C ASP A 108 26.18 -46.86 19.81
N THR A 109 25.95 -48.01 20.44
CA THR A 109 25.35 -49.21 19.85
C THR A 109 23.86 -48.96 19.57
N SER A 110 23.52 -48.60 18.33
CA SER A 110 22.14 -48.49 17.86
C SER A 110 21.70 -49.79 17.17
N ILE A 111 20.59 -50.37 17.62
CA ILE A 111 19.96 -51.55 16.99
C ILE A 111 19.03 -51.03 15.90
N LEU A 112 19.34 -51.35 14.63
CA LEU A 112 18.56 -50.89 13.48
C LEU A 112 17.48 -51.91 13.11
N ARG A 113 16.24 -51.41 12.95
CA ARG A 113 15.09 -52.18 12.46
C ARG A 113 14.52 -51.54 11.19
N GLU A 114 13.92 -52.36 10.33
CA GLU A 114 13.18 -51.92 9.16
C GLU A 114 11.67 -52.13 9.40
N ALA A 115 10.85 -51.09 9.25
CA ALA A 115 9.39 -51.16 9.24
C ALA A 115 8.86 -50.98 7.82
N ILE A 116 7.84 -51.76 7.47
CA ILE A 116 7.04 -51.60 6.26
C ILE A 116 5.67 -51.09 6.68
N ILE A 117 5.26 -49.94 6.15
CA ILE A 117 4.05 -49.21 6.50
C ILE A 117 3.16 -49.09 5.24
N ASP A 118 1.90 -49.51 5.32
CA ASP A 118 0.88 -49.23 4.28
C ASP A 118 0.45 -47.77 4.43
N ILE A 119 0.50 -46.97 3.37
CA ILE A 119 0.23 -45.53 3.34
C ILE A 119 -0.79 -45.22 2.25
N ARG A 120 -2.01 -44.88 2.65
CA ARG A 120 -3.11 -44.52 1.75
C ARG A 120 -3.32 -43.00 1.74
N GLY A 121 -3.94 -42.51 0.65
CA GLY A 121 -4.18 -41.08 0.46
C GLY A 121 -3.08 -40.33 -0.30
N MET A 122 -2.01 -41.00 -0.73
CA MET A 122 -1.03 -40.42 -1.66
C MET A 122 -1.62 -40.30 -3.07
N THR A 123 -1.70 -39.09 -3.62
CA THR A 123 -2.29 -38.84 -4.95
C THR A 123 -1.28 -38.43 -6.02
N CYS A 124 -0.05 -38.08 -5.63
CA CYS A 124 1.01 -37.68 -6.56
C CYS A 124 2.41 -37.87 -5.97
N GLN A 125 3.45 -37.72 -6.80
CA GLN A 125 4.85 -37.84 -6.39
C GLN A 125 5.28 -36.77 -5.37
N SER A 126 4.59 -35.62 -5.32
CA SER A 126 4.84 -34.60 -4.29
C SER A 126 4.46 -35.08 -2.89
N CYS A 127 3.43 -35.94 -2.75
CA CYS A 127 3.08 -36.58 -1.48
C CYS A 127 4.19 -37.52 -1.00
N VAL A 128 4.74 -38.31 -1.93
CA VAL A 128 5.88 -39.20 -1.67
C VAL A 128 7.08 -38.42 -1.15
N ASN A 129 7.44 -37.34 -1.86
CA ASN A 129 8.58 -36.50 -1.48
C ASN A 129 8.35 -35.82 -0.11
N SER A 130 7.13 -35.37 0.16
CA SER A 130 6.78 -34.77 1.45
C SER A 130 6.99 -35.76 2.61
N ILE A 131 6.48 -36.99 2.48
CA ILE A 131 6.64 -38.04 3.50
C ILE A 131 8.12 -38.39 3.68
N GLN A 132 8.86 -38.57 2.58
CA GLN A 132 10.29 -38.90 2.65
C GLN A 132 11.12 -37.79 3.30
N CYS A 133 10.87 -36.52 2.97
CA CYS A 133 11.59 -35.40 3.56
C CYS A 133 11.27 -35.23 5.06
N THR A 134 9.99 -35.24 5.44
CA THR A 134 9.59 -34.97 6.82
C THR A 134 9.98 -36.11 7.75
N ILE A 135 9.67 -37.36 7.40
CA ILE A 135 10.02 -38.52 8.24
C ILE A 135 11.53 -38.78 8.18
N GLY A 136 12.16 -38.62 7.02
CA GLY A 136 13.61 -38.78 6.87
C GLY A 136 14.43 -37.75 7.66
N SER A 137 13.86 -36.57 7.96
CA SER A 137 14.51 -35.55 8.78
C SER A 137 14.43 -35.82 10.30
N LYS A 138 13.64 -36.80 10.77
CA LYS A 138 13.48 -37.07 12.20
C LYS A 138 14.69 -37.84 12.77
N ASN A 139 15.19 -37.36 13.92
CA ASN A 139 16.33 -37.96 14.62
C ASN A 139 16.03 -39.42 15.02
N GLY A 140 16.86 -40.36 14.56
CA GLY A 140 16.68 -41.80 14.79
C GLY A 140 16.19 -42.58 13.56
N ILE A 141 15.76 -41.90 12.49
CA ILE A 141 15.42 -42.52 11.20
C ILE A 141 16.65 -42.45 10.28
N LYS A 142 17.09 -43.60 9.77
CA LYS A 142 18.29 -43.71 8.91
C LYS A 142 17.96 -43.62 7.44
N SER A 143 16.84 -44.19 7.01
CA SER A 143 16.36 -44.08 5.64
C SER A 143 14.86 -44.30 5.56
N ILE A 144 14.22 -43.63 4.59
CA ILE A 144 12.81 -43.85 4.26
C ILE A 144 12.63 -43.86 2.73
N ALA A 145 11.97 -44.91 2.23
CA ALA A 145 11.60 -45.07 0.83
C ALA A 145 10.08 -45.26 0.73
N VAL A 146 9.39 -44.37 0.02
CA VAL A 146 7.92 -44.43 -0.14
C VAL A 146 7.58 -44.69 -1.61
N SER A 147 6.73 -45.69 -1.88
CA SER A 147 6.28 -46.09 -3.21
C SER A 147 4.84 -45.64 -3.43
N LEU A 148 4.62 -44.75 -4.40
CA LEU A 148 3.26 -44.36 -4.82
C LEU A 148 2.49 -45.52 -5.45
N LYS A 149 3.20 -46.42 -6.15
CA LYS A 149 2.59 -47.53 -6.89
C LYS A 149 2.08 -48.62 -5.95
N ASP A 150 2.83 -48.89 -4.89
CA ASP A 150 2.53 -49.97 -3.94
C ASP A 150 1.77 -49.47 -2.71
N CYS A 151 1.60 -48.14 -2.57
CA CYS A 151 1.06 -47.49 -1.38
C CYS A 151 1.82 -47.88 -0.10
N GLU A 152 3.15 -48.05 -0.16
CA GLU A 152 3.96 -48.53 0.97
C GLU A 152 5.16 -47.62 1.25
N GLY A 153 5.50 -47.45 2.54
CA GLY A 153 6.71 -46.81 3.03
C GLY A 153 7.60 -47.79 3.78
N ARG A 154 8.87 -47.94 3.35
CA ARG A 154 9.91 -48.69 4.07
C ARG A 154 10.79 -47.72 4.84
N VAL A 155 10.91 -47.93 6.15
CA VAL A 155 11.64 -47.04 7.05
C VAL A 155 12.66 -47.85 7.85
N VAL A 156 13.94 -47.48 7.76
CA VAL A 156 15.00 -48.03 8.63
C VAL A 156 15.22 -47.04 9.77
N PHE A 157 15.06 -47.50 11.00
CA PHE A 157 15.10 -46.67 12.19
C PHE A 157 15.82 -47.36 13.34
N ASP A 158 16.30 -46.55 14.29
CA ASP A 158 16.88 -47.00 15.54
C ASP A 158 15.77 -47.40 16.51
N SER A 159 15.74 -48.68 16.90
CA SER A 159 14.68 -49.24 17.76
C SER A 159 14.73 -48.74 19.20
N THR A 160 15.77 -47.98 19.57
CA THR A 160 15.85 -47.31 20.88
C THR A 160 15.12 -45.96 20.91
N LYS A 161 14.83 -45.38 19.73
CA LYS A 161 14.24 -44.04 19.59
C LYS A 161 12.85 -44.05 18.95
N TRP A 162 12.59 -45.00 18.07
CA TRP A 162 11.32 -45.13 17.35
C TRP A 162 10.85 -46.57 17.40
N ASP A 163 9.54 -46.77 17.34
CA ASP A 163 8.91 -48.05 17.00
C ASP A 163 8.16 -47.92 15.66
N GLY A 164 7.82 -49.05 15.05
CA GLY A 164 7.15 -49.05 13.74
C GLY A 164 5.75 -48.42 13.79
N GLU A 165 5.06 -48.49 14.94
CA GLU A 165 3.71 -47.94 15.14
C GLU A 165 3.75 -46.41 15.26
N SER A 166 4.69 -45.84 16.03
CA SER A 166 4.85 -44.38 16.12
C SER A 166 5.32 -43.75 14.81
N ILE A 167 6.02 -44.48 13.95
CA ILE A 167 6.37 -44.00 12.61
C ILE A 167 5.13 -43.99 11.71
N ALA A 168 4.25 -45.00 11.81
CA ALA A 168 2.98 -44.99 11.10
C ALA A 168 2.08 -43.84 11.59
N GLU A 169 1.98 -43.62 12.90
CA GLU A 169 1.27 -42.46 13.48
C GLU A 169 1.87 -41.13 13.01
N ALA A 170 3.19 -41.03 12.93
CA ALA A 170 3.85 -39.82 12.42
C ALA A 170 3.54 -39.53 10.95
N ILE A 171 3.23 -40.55 10.14
CA ILE A 171 2.79 -40.40 8.75
C ILE A 171 1.29 -40.08 8.69
N ASP A 172 0.50 -40.64 9.61
CA ASP A 172 -0.92 -40.32 9.78
C ASP A 172 -1.14 -38.86 10.20
N ASP A 173 -0.29 -38.34 11.09
CA ASP A 173 -0.25 -36.92 11.49
C ASP A 173 0.08 -35.98 10.32
N MET A 174 0.71 -36.49 9.25
CA MET A 174 0.93 -35.74 8.01
C MET A 174 -0.29 -35.73 7.07
N GLY A 175 -1.39 -36.39 7.47
CA GLY A 175 -2.65 -36.45 6.73
C GLY A 175 -2.77 -37.64 5.77
N PHE A 176 -1.96 -38.70 5.95
CA PHE A 176 -1.99 -39.91 5.13
C PHE A 176 -2.35 -41.14 5.98
N ASP A 177 -3.46 -41.83 5.68
CA ASP A 177 -3.88 -43.05 6.39
C ASP A 177 -2.75 -44.10 6.39
N ALA A 178 -2.05 -44.27 7.52
CA ALA A 178 -0.87 -45.11 7.63
C ALA A 178 -1.03 -46.23 8.66
N ALA A 179 -0.66 -47.46 8.28
CA ALA A 179 -0.75 -48.63 9.15
C ALA A 179 0.51 -49.50 9.06
N LEU A 180 1.06 -49.91 10.20
CA LEU A 180 2.23 -50.78 10.25
C LEU A 180 1.88 -52.18 9.72
N LYS A 181 2.64 -52.65 8.74
CA LYS A 181 2.45 -53.97 8.11
C LYS A 181 3.40 -55.03 8.69
N LEU A 182 4.68 -54.68 8.88
CA LEU A 182 5.72 -55.61 9.35
C LEU A 182 6.96 -54.88 9.88
N VAL A 183 7.67 -55.48 10.85
CA VAL A 183 9.01 -55.02 11.34
C VAL A 183 10.03 -56.16 11.21
N LYS A 184 11.25 -55.85 10.74
CA LYS A 184 12.39 -56.79 10.60
C LYS A 184 13.63 -56.26 11.33
N ASP A 185 14.42 -57.14 11.92
CA ASP A 185 15.74 -56.82 12.49
C ASP A 185 16.83 -56.81 11.41
N VAL A 186 17.72 -55.80 11.39
CA VAL A 186 18.78 -55.64 10.38
C VAL A 186 20.17 -55.77 11.04
N SER A 187 21.04 -56.66 10.53
CA SER A 187 22.47 -56.76 10.93
C SER A 187 23.37 -56.04 9.91
N PRO A 188 24.49 -55.41 10.32
CA PRO A 188 25.32 -54.60 9.42
C PRO A 188 26.30 -55.46 8.61
N LEU A 189 25.83 -55.95 7.47
CA LEU A 189 26.63 -56.45 6.36
C LEU A 189 25.99 -55.87 5.10
N ILE A 190 26.71 -55.05 4.35
CA ILE A 190 26.27 -54.63 3.02
C ILE A 190 27.11 -55.40 1.98
N PRO A 191 26.63 -56.53 1.45
CA PRO A 191 27.03 -56.97 0.13
C PRO A 191 26.19 -56.26 -0.93
N ALA A 192 26.88 -55.86 -1.99
CA ALA A 192 26.34 -55.37 -3.24
C ALA A 192 25.42 -56.40 -3.92
N LEU A 193 24.29 -55.91 -4.43
CA LEU A 193 23.56 -56.49 -5.55
C LEU A 193 23.15 -55.36 -6.49
N ASN A 194 23.75 -55.39 -7.68
CA ASN A 194 23.43 -54.56 -8.83
C ASN A 194 22.34 -55.24 -9.69
N ALA A 195 21.61 -54.39 -10.43
CA ALA A 195 20.75 -54.67 -11.59
C ALA A 195 19.46 -55.46 -11.28
N GLU A 196 18.27 -55.06 -11.75
CA GLU A 196 17.93 -54.73 -13.12
C GLU A 196 16.93 -53.56 -13.25
N THR A 197 17.19 -52.67 -14.20
CA THR A 197 16.14 -52.24 -15.15
C THR A 197 16.78 -52.11 -16.52
N SER A 198 16.77 -53.21 -17.26
CA SER A 198 16.39 -53.19 -18.66
C SER A 198 16.01 -54.60 -19.08
N ASN A 199 14.73 -54.85 -19.43
CA ASN A 199 14.38 -55.61 -20.63
C ASN A 199 12.85 -55.68 -20.87
N CYS A 200 12.47 -55.21 -22.07
CA CYS A 200 11.85 -55.93 -23.17
C CYS A 200 10.83 -57.05 -22.88
N ASP A 201 9.66 -56.89 -23.50
CA ASP A 201 8.98 -57.85 -24.39
C ASP A 201 9.17 -59.35 -24.14
N ALA A 202 8.03 -60.03 -23.96
CA ALA A 202 7.85 -61.40 -24.41
C ALA A 202 6.79 -61.41 -25.52
N GLU A 203 7.22 -61.50 -26.79
CA GLU A 203 6.92 -62.66 -27.64
C GLU A 203 7.55 -62.60 -29.05
N SER A 204 8.24 -63.70 -29.38
CA SER A 204 8.49 -64.30 -30.71
C SER A 204 9.62 -63.79 -31.63
N ASP A 205 10.71 -64.56 -31.60
CA ASP A 205 11.36 -65.32 -32.69
C ASP A 205 11.75 -64.69 -34.07
N TYR A 206 13.07 -64.80 -34.33
CA TYR A 206 13.78 -65.18 -35.59
C TYR A 206 13.89 -64.20 -36.79
N LYS A 207 15.09 -63.59 -37.00
CA LYS A 207 16.13 -63.93 -38.02
C LYS A 207 17.08 -62.77 -38.41
N SER A 208 18.36 -62.95 -38.06
CA SER A 208 19.62 -62.89 -38.86
C SER A 208 20.02 -61.72 -39.80
N VAL A 209 21.31 -61.35 -39.64
CA VAL A 209 22.38 -60.96 -40.61
C VAL A 209 22.94 -59.52 -40.52
N THR A 210 24.28 -59.47 -40.53
CA THR A 210 25.32 -58.41 -40.37
C THR A 210 25.60 -57.59 -41.67
N PRO A 211 26.67 -56.75 -41.78
CA PRO A 211 27.07 -55.53 -41.05
C PRO A 211 27.48 -54.35 -42.02
N VAL A 212 28.03 -53.21 -41.49
CA VAL A 212 29.25 -52.45 -41.96
C VAL A 212 29.26 -50.93 -41.59
N MET A 213 30.35 -50.49 -40.90
CA MET A 213 31.23 -49.27 -40.90
C MET A 213 30.71 -47.85 -41.29
N SER A 214 31.25 -46.67 -40.89
CA SER A 214 32.48 -46.18 -40.18
C SER A 214 32.38 -44.66 -39.87
N THR A 215 33.21 -44.19 -38.93
CA THR A 215 33.57 -42.81 -38.49
C THR A 215 34.75 -42.20 -39.33
N PRO A 216 35.54 -41.15 -38.94
CA PRO A 216 35.35 -39.77 -38.38
C PRO A 216 36.31 -38.68 -39.00
N THR A 217 36.55 -37.55 -38.27
CA THR A 217 37.76 -36.66 -38.16
C THR A 217 37.93 -35.45 -39.11
N SER A 218 38.57 -34.29 -38.81
CA SER A 218 39.10 -33.59 -37.61
C SER A 218 39.88 -32.27 -38.02
N ILE A 219 40.31 -31.45 -37.02
CA ILE A 219 41.61 -30.71 -36.92
C ILE A 219 41.82 -29.18 -37.30
N LEU A 220 42.52 -28.48 -36.35
CA LEU A 220 43.52 -27.35 -36.41
C LEU A 220 43.18 -25.84 -36.16
N ARG A 221 43.32 -25.38 -34.89
CA ARG A 221 44.34 -24.49 -34.25
C ARG A 221 44.90 -23.16 -34.88
N LYS A 222 44.87 -22.10 -34.03
CA LYS A 222 45.85 -20.99 -33.71
C LYS A 222 46.10 -19.79 -34.66
N SER A 223 45.94 -18.53 -34.16
CA SER A 223 47.01 -17.57 -33.71
C SER A 223 46.69 -16.04 -33.83
N MET A 224 46.83 -15.30 -32.70
CA MET A 224 47.47 -13.98 -32.42
C MET A 224 47.61 -12.79 -33.44
N ILE A 225 47.40 -11.55 -32.89
CA ILE A 225 48.01 -10.19 -33.12
C ILE A 225 47.09 -9.01 -33.57
N ASN A 226 47.27 -7.89 -32.84
CA ASN A 226 46.73 -6.51 -32.96
C ASN A 226 47.09 -5.72 -34.24
N LYS A 227 46.19 -4.82 -34.72
CA LYS A 227 46.37 -3.34 -34.82
C LYS A 227 45.35 -2.66 -35.78
N GLY A 228 44.67 -1.63 -35.25
CA GLY A 228 44.49 -0.23 -35.72
C GLY A 228 44.18 0.20 -37.17
N ASP A 229 43.30 1.21 -37.21
CA ASP A 229 43.09 2.35 -38.16
C ASP A 229 42.13 2.26 -39.37
N GLY A 230 41.24 3.26 -39.45
CA GLY A 230 41.03 4.05 -40.68
C GLY A 230 39.63 4.14 -41.32
N ASP A 231 38.87 5.18 -40.95
CA ASP A 231 37.97 6.07 -41.74
C ASP A 231 36.90 5.60 -42.77
N GLN A 232 35.71 6.20 -42.56
CA GLN A 232 34.69 6.77 -43.49
C GLN A 232 34.32 6.06 -44.81
N LEU A 233 32.99 5.82 -45.01
CA LEU A 233 32.17 6.51 -46.04
C LEU A 233 30.71 5.98 -46.10
N ILE A 234 29.79 6.94 -45.91
CA ILE A 234 28.46 7.17 -46.50
C ILE A 234 27.96 6.15 -47.54
N MET A 235 26.74 5.62 -47.36
CA MET A 235 25.72 5.48 -48.42
C MET A 235 24.30 5.41 -47.82
N ASP A 236 23.52 6.45 -48.09
CA ASP A 236 22.06 6.48 -47.98
C ASP A 236 21.43 5.59 -49.07
N VAL A 237 20.40 4.82 -48.69
CA VAL A 237 19.35 4.37 -49.62
C VAL A 237 18.00 4.50 -48.91
N ASP A 238 17.20 5.43 -49.41
CA ASP A 238 15.81 5.68 -49.07
C ASP A 238 14.86 4.55 -49.55
N SER A 239 13.74 4.42 -48.83
CA SER A 239 12.36 4.19 -49.34
C SER A 239 11.62 2.92 -48.85
N ASN A 240 10.45 3.22 -48.28
CA ASN A 240 9.17 2.51 -48.37
C ASN A 240 8.80 1.38 -47.37
N SER A 241 8.04 1.82 -46.36
CA SER A 241 6.65 1.43 -46.11
C SER A 241 6.25 -0.04 -46.31
N VAL A 242 6.15 -0.79 -45.22
CA VAL A 242 5.22 -1.94 -45.12
C VAL A 242 4.59 -1.96 -43.72
N ARG A 243 3.25 -1.91 -43.71
CA ARG A 243 2.41 -2.23 -42.54
C ARG A 243 2.57 -3.71 -42.22
N ILE A 244 2.92 -4.06 -40.98
CA ILE A 244 2.66 -5.42 -40.46
C ILE A 244 1.94 -5.29 -39.12
N GLY A 245 0.68 -5.72 -39.14
CA GLY A 245 -0.07 -6.03 -37.95
C GLY A 245 0.17 -7.46 -37.50
N LYS A 246 0.14 -7.62 -36.18
CA LYS A 246 -0.18 -8.82 -35.38
C LYS A 246 0.92 -9.85 -35.07
N ARG A 247 1.06 -9.98 -33.74
CA ARG A 247 1.31 -11.16 -32.90
C ARG A 247 2.77 -11.60 -32.72
N CYS A 248 3.29 -11.31 -31.53
CA CYS A 248 3.85 -12.33 -30.66
C CYS A 248 3.46 -12.03 -29.21
N ALA A 249 2.54 -12.85 -28.69
CA ALA A 249 2.40 -13.07 -27.25
C ALA A 249 3.18 -14.35 -26.95
N LYS A 250 4.26 -14.26 -26.17
CA LYS A 250 4.69 -15.22 -25.13
C LYS A 250 6.06 -14.83 -24.57
N PHE A 251 6.22 -15.08 -23.28
CA PHE A 251 7.38 -14.89 -22.39
C PHE A 251 7.48 -13.55 -21.66
N LYS A 252 6.69 -13.44 -20.59
CA LYS A 252 6.96 -12.56 -19.45
C LYS A 252 6.63 -13.36 -18.19
N GLN A 253 7.60 -14.12 -17.69
CA GLN A 253 7.63 -14.62 -16.31
C GLN A 253 9.08 -14.92 -15.93
N ASN A 254 9.47 -14.45 -14.73
CA ASN A 254 10.77 -14.47 -14.05
C ASN A 254 11.73 -13.27 -14.26
N VAL A 255 11.29 -12.03 -13.98
CA VAL A 255 12.19 -10.90 -13.62
C VAL A 255 11.60 -10.03 -12.49
N GLU A 256 10.89 -10.62 -11.51
CA GLU A 256 10.33 -9.84 -10.38
C GLU A 256 11.26 -9.77 -9.15
N ASN A 257 12.41 -10.45 -9.15
CA ASN A 257 13.31 -10.50 -7.99
C ASN A 257 14.52 -9.54 -8.03
N SER A 258 14.59 -8.58 -8.97
CA SER A 258 15.72 -7.62 -9.05
C SER A 258 15.32 -6.13 -9.08
N LEU A 259 14.03 -5.82 -8.96
CA LEU A 259 13.54 -4.45 -8.94
C LEU A 259 13.62 -3.88 -7.52
N GLU A 260 14.44 -2.86 -7.34
CA GLU A 260 14.56 -2.06 -6.11
C GLU A 260 13.88 -0.70 -6.29
N ARG A 261 13.56 -0.05 -5.16
CA ARG A 261 13.06 1.33 -5.12
C ARG A 261 14.03 2.18 -4.31
N CYS A 262 14.45 3.31 -4.87
CA CYS A 262 15.20 4.34 -4.14
C CYS A 262 14.49 5.69 -4.17
N THR A 263 14.68 6.45 -3.10
CA THR A 263 14.21 7.83 -2.98
C THR A 263 15.42 8.76 -3.07
N LEU A 264 15.41 9.67 -4.04
CA LEU A 264 16.48 10.64 -4.30
C LEU A 264 16.02 12.04 -3.87
N ALA A 265 16.82 12.78 -3.10
CA ALA A 265 16.65 14.21 -2.95
C ALA A 265 17.00 14.87 -4.29
N VAL A 266 16.23 15.87 -4.70
CA VAL A 266 16.54 16.66 -5.90
C VAL A 266 16.32 18.13 -5.61
N GLU A 267 17.41 18.86 -5.43
CA GLU A 267 17.42 20.30 -5.21
C GLU A 267 17.52 21.08 -6.53
N GLY A 268 16.95 22.29 -6.52
CA GLY A 268 16.97 23.21 -7.67
C GLY A 268 15.78 23.03 -8.62
N MET A 269 14.89 22.06 -8.37
CA MET A 269 13.60 21.97 -9.04
C MET A 269 12.75 23.19 -8.67
N THR A 270 12.16 23.85 -9.67
CA THR A 270 11.36 25.07 -9.45
C THR A 270 10.02 25.08 -10.17
N CYS A 271 9.79 24.11 -11.06
CA CYS A 271 8.53 24.01 -11.77
C CYS A 271 8.24 22.56 -12.19
N ALA A 272 6.99 22.30 -12.57
CA ALA A 272 6.54 21.01 -13.07
C ALA A 272 7.29 20.56 -14.35
N SER A 273 7.90 21.50 -15.06
CA SER A 273 8.69 21.22 -16.27
C SER A 273 10.08 20.68 -15.94
N CYS A 274 10.68 21.11 -14.81
CA CYS A 274 11.90 20.49 -14.28
C CYS A 274 11.64 19.03 -13.93
N VAL A 275 10.51 18.77 -13.25
CA VAL A 275 10.04 17.41 -12.94
C VAL A 275 9.88 16.57 -14.21
N ALA A 276 9.11 17.05 -15.19
CA ALA A 276 8.88 16.31 -16.43
C ALA A 276 10.17 16.09 -17.24
N TYR A 277 11.14 17.02 -17.15
CA TYR A 277 12.44 16.87 -17.78
C TYR A 277 13.28 15.77 -17.11
N ILE A 278 13.29 15.70 -15.78
CA ILE A 278 13.97 14.63 -15.04
C ILE A 278 13.28 13.28 -15.33
N GLU A 279 11.95 13.21 -15.20
CA GLU A 279 11.17 11.98 -15.47
C GLU A 279 11.44 11.44 -16.89
N ARG A 280 11.47 12.30 -17.91
CA ARG A 280 11.70 11.88 -19.31
C ARG A 280 13.11 11.44 -19.63
N ASN A 281 14.12 11.95 -18.92
CA ASN A 281 15.51 11.58 -19.19
C ASN A 281 15.92 10.35 -18.38
N ILE A 282 15.52 10.28 -17.10
CA ILE A 282 15.82 9.13 -16.24
C ILE A 282 15.00 7.88 -16.67
N SER A 283 13.76 8.04 -17.13
CA SER A 283 12.98 6.90 -17.68
C SER A 283 13.54 6.29 -18.96
N LYS A 284 14.48 6.96 -19.64
CA LYS A 284 15.16 6.42 -20.83
C LYS A 284 16.40 5.61 -20.49
N LEU A 285 16.87 5.65 -19.25
CA LEU A 285 18.04 4.88 -18.83
C LEU A 285 17.68 3.40 -18.79
N ASN A 286 18.59 2.57 -19.30
CA ASN A 286 18.46 1.12 -19.20
C ASN A 286 18.55 0.72 -17.71
N GLY A 287 17.63 -0.11 -17.26
CA GLY A 287 17.50 -0.49 -15.86
C GLY A 287 16.48 0.32 -15.06
N VAL A 288 15.92 1.43 -15.57
CA VAL A 288 14.86 2.19 -14.87
C VAL A 288 13.48 1.72 -15.32
N HIS A 289 12.66 1.23 -14.37
CA HIS A 289 11.30 0.80 -14.68
C HIS A 289 10.27 1.94 -14.58
N SER A 290 10.34 2.73 -13.52
CA SER A 290 9.47 3.90 -13.31
C SER A 290 10.16 4.97 -12.49
N ILE A 291 9.86 6.24 -12.78
CA ILE A 291 10.31 7.39 -11.98
C ILE A 291 9.13 8.34 -11.74
N VAL A 292 8.99 8.80 -10.51
CA VAL A 292 8.00 9.82 -10.11
C VAL A 292 8.74 10.91 -9.35
N VAL A 293 8.65 12.16 -9.81
CA VAL A 293 9.31 13.28 -9.14
C VAL A 293 8.29 14.21 -8.50
N ALA A 294 8.42 14.40 -7.20
CA ALA A 294 7.55 15.24 -6.39
C ALA A 294 8.20 16.61 -6.14
N LEU A 295 7.68 17.64 -6.81
CA LEU A 295 8.16 19.02 -6.67
C LEU A 295 8.01 19.56 -5.24
N MET A 296 6.94 19.17 -4.54
CA MET A 296 6.61 19.74 -3.21
C MET A 296 7.49 19.19 -2.09
N SER A 297 7.99 17.97 -2.23
CA SER A 297 8.91 17.36 -1.26
C SER A 297 10.37 17.45 -1.70
N SER A 298 10.65 17.98 -2.90
CA SER A 298 11.99 17.95 -3.52
C SER A 298 12.59 16.54 -3.58
N LYS A 299 11.75 15.52 -3.85
CA LYS A 299 12.15 14.10 -3.91
C LYS A 299 11.82 13.47 -5.26
N ALA A 300 12.58 12.47 -5.66
CA ALA A 300 12.36 11.63 -6.83
C ALA A 300 12.38 10.16 -6.42
N ASP A 301 11.27 9.46 -6.61
CA ASP A 301 11.16 8.02 -6.37
C ASP A 301 11.45 7.30 -7.69
N VAL A 302 12.43 6.40 -7.67
CA VAL A 302 12.82 5.60 -8.84
C VAL A 302 12.71 4.13 -8.49
N THR A 303 12.00 3.37 -9.32
CA THR A 303 12.03 1.91 -9.33
C THR A 303 12.97 1.46 -10.43
N TYR A 304 14.04 0.77 -10.07
CA TYR A 304 15.14 0.40 -10.97
C TYR A 304 15.60 -1.03 -10.71
N ASP A 305 16.23 -1.64 -11.70
CA ASP A 305 16.88 -2.95 -11.60
C ASP A 305 18.29 -2.75 -11.05
N ALA A 306 18.52 -3.20 -9.82
CA ALA A 306 19.78 -3.00 -9.11
C ALA A 306 20.98 -3.71 -9.76
N THR A 307 20.71 -4.67 -10.64
CA THR A 307 21.74 -5.36 -11.43
C THR A 307 22.27 -4.52 -12.60
N GLN A 308 21.49 -3.52 -13.06
CA GLN A 308 21.80 -2.73 -14.25
C GLN A 308 22.26 -1.31 -13.95
N ILE A 309 21.71 -0.69 -12.89
CA ILE A 309 22.01 0.69 -12.52
C ILE A 309 21.94 0.84 -11.00
N SER A 310 22.88 1.57 -10.39
CA SER A 310 22.84 1.82 -8.93
C SER A 310 22.08 3.11 -8.59
N ALA A 311 21.55 3.22 -7.37
CA ALA A 311 20.90 4.44 -6.87
C ALA A 311 21.81 5.68 -6.94
N GLU A 312 23.12 5.49 -6.72
CA GLU A 312 24.13 6.55 -6.82
C GLU A 312 24.32 7.02 -8.26
N GLN A 313 24.34 6.08 -9.22
CA GLN A 313 24.41 6.40 -10.65
C GLN A 313 23.16 7.16 -11.11
N LEU A 314 21.99 6.86 -10.54
CA LEU A 314 20.76 7.62 -10.80
C LEU A 314 20.87 9.05 -10.26
N ALA A 315 21.39 9.24 -9.04
CA ALA A 315 21.64 10.57 -8.48
C ALA A 315 22.64 11.35 -9.33
N ASP A 316 23.71 10.71 -9.81
CA ASP A 316 24.72 11.31 -10.68
C ASP A 316 24.15 11.72 -12.05
N GLU A 317 23.23 10.94 -12.60
CA GLU A 317 22.59 11.31 -13.86
C GLU A 317 21.66 12.52 -13.66
N ILE A 318 20.96 12.61 -12.52
CA ILE A 318 20.20 13.82 -12.16
C ILE A 318 21.14 15.02 -11.94
N ASN A 319 22.31 14.81 -11.34
CA ASN A 319 23.39 15.82 -11.23
C ASN A 319 23.86 16.30 -12.60
N ARG A 320 24.04 15.40 -13.58
CA ARG A 320 24.39 15.74 -14.97
C ARG A 320 23.29 16.50 -15.69
N LEU A 321 22.02 16.26 -15.36
CA LEU A 321 20.88 17.05 -15.85
C LEU A 321 20.86 18.47 -15.28
N GLY A 322 21.75 18.79 -14.32
CA GLY A 322 21.93 20.12 -13.74
C GLY A 322 21.11 20.36 -12.48
N TYR A 323 20.63 19.30 -11.82
CA TYR A 323 19.92 19.36 -10.54
C TYR A 323 20.75 18.65 -9.48
N ARG A 324 20.94 19.27 -8.32
CA ARG A 324 21.70 18.61 -7.25
C ARG A 324 20.86 17.47 -6.70
N SER A 325 21.38 16.25 -6.74
CA SER A 325 20.69 15.07 -6.26
C SER A 325 21.58 14.21 -5.38
N SER A 326 20.98 13.68 -4.32
CA SER A 326 21.60 12.76 -3.37
C SER A 326 20.60 11.65 -3.01
N VAL A 327 21.09 10.46 -2.70
CA VAL A 327 20.23 9.33 -2.31
C VAL A 327 19.79 9.51 -0.85
N ILE A 328 18.49 9.51 -0.58
CA ILE A 328 17.93 9.61 0.78
C ILE A 328 17.74 8.20 1.35
N GLU A 329 17.21 7.28 0.53
CA GLU A 329 16.87 5.90 0.87
C GLU A 329 17.27 4.95 -0.27
N SER A 330 18.17 4.01 0.03
CA SER A 330 18.32 2.77 -0.73
C SER A 330 17.42 1.74 -0.05
N GLY A 331 16.51 1.11 -0.79
CA GLY A 331 15.60 0.11 -0.23
C GLY A 331 16.35 -1.00 0.52
N SER A 332 15.78 -1.43 1.65
CA SER A 332 16.17 -2.63 2.42
C SER A 332 17.39 -2.55 3.36
N ASN A 333 17.76 -1.38 3.88
CA ASN A 333 18.69 -1.30 5.00
C ASN A 333 17.97 -0.95 6.31
N ASN A 334 18.05 -1.84 7.31
CA ASN A 334 17.37 -1.77 8.61
C ASN A 334 17.98 -0.71 9.57
N HIS A 335 18.59 0.35 9.02
CA HIS A 335 19.40 1.32 9.76
C HIS A 335 18.65 2.64 9.89
N ASN A 336 18.50 3.09 11.13
CA ASN A 336 17.95 4.41 11.45
C ASN A 336 19.08 5.44 11.48
N LYS A 337 18.79 6.63 10.94
CA LYS A 337 19.69 7.79 10.98
C LYS A 337 19.39 8.65 12.21
N LEU A 338 20.42 9.01 12.95
CA LEU A 338 20.34 9.87 14.13
C LEU A 338 21.23 11.09 13.94
N ASN A 339 20.63 12.28 14.05
CA ASN A 339 21.36 13.54 13.99
C ASN A 339 21.43 14.15 15.40
N LEU A 340 22.64 14.32 15.92
CA LEU A 340 22.88 14.91 17.23
C LEU A 340 23.65 16.22 17.08
N THR A 341 23.28 17.24 17.85
CA THR A 341 24.12 18.42 18.07
C THR A 341 25.00 18.15 19.27
N ILE A 342 26.32 18.21 19.09
CA ILE A 342 27.30 17.93 20.13
C ILE A 342 27.92 19.24 20.62
N GLY A 343 27.74 19.57 21.89
CA GLY A 343 28.41 20.68 22.55
C GLY A 343 29.80 20.28 23.06
N GLY A 344 30.75 21.21 22.96
CA GLY A 344 32.12 21.03 23.45
C GLY A 344 33.10 20.45 22.43
N VAL A 345 32.71 20.29 21.16
CA VAL A 345 33.64 19.88 20.10
C VAL A 345 34.46 21.08 19.63
N SER A 346 35.75 21.10 20.00
CA SER A 346 36.67 22.24 19.74
C SER A 346 37.85 21.90 18.83
N SER A 347 38.09 20.61 18.54
CA SER A 347 39.22 20.15 17.72
C SER A 347 38.89 18.92 16.89
N SER A 348 39.65 18.68 15.82
CA SER A 348 39.57 17.44 15.02
C SER A 348 39.89 16.18 15.84
N ALA A 349 40.71 16.28 16.89
CA ALA A 349 40.98 15.17 17.80
C ALA A 349 39.73 14.77 18.62
N CYS A 350 38.88 15.73 18.97
CA CYS A 350 37.59 15.43 19.63
C CYS A 350 36.64 14.68 18.68
N VAL A 351 36.60 15.06 17.41
CA VAL A 351 35.81 14.39 16.36
C VAL A 351 36.22 12.93 16.24
N SER A 352 37.51 12.66 16.00
CA SER A 352 37.98 11.28 15.84
C SER A 352 37.79 10.43 17.11
N ARG A 353 37.86 11.04 18.30
CA ARG A 353 37.59 10.35 19.58
C ARG A 353 36.14 9.91 19.70
N ILE A 354 35.20 10.78 19.34
CA ILE A 354 33.75 10.49 19.34
C ILE A 354 33.45 9.41 18.29
N GLU A 355 33.90 9.58 17.05
CA GLU A 355 33.68 8.62 15.96
C GLU A 355 34.18 7.22 16.35
N SER A 356 35.42 7.11 16.84
CA SER A 356 36.02 5.82 17.19
C SER A 356 35.30 5.11 18.34
N HIS A 357 34.85 5.84 19.36
CA HIS A 357 34.14 5.24 20.51
C HIS A 357 32.70 4.87 20.19
N VAL A 358 32.03 5.67 19.35
CA VAL A 358 30.65 5.43 18.93
C VAL A 358 30.62 4.23 17.97
N ILE A 359 31.51 4.17 16.97
CA ILE A 359 31.62 3.03 16.03
C ILE A 359 32.01 1.74 16.74
N ALA A 360 32.79 1.79 17.82
CA ALA A 360 33.16 0.61 18.60
C ALA A 360 31.97 -0.09 19.27
N ARG A 361 30.80 0.57 19.37
CA ARG A 361 29.62 -0.01 20.02
C ARG A 361 28.82 -0.88 19.05
N LYS A 362 28.50 -2.10 19.49
CA LYS A 362 27.67 -3.05 18.74
C LYS A 362 26.31 -2.43 18.40
N GLY A 363 25.95 -2.43 17.12
CA GLY A 363 24.70 -1.88 16.62
C GLY A 363 24.82 -0.52 15.91
N ILE A 364 26.00 0.09 15.93
CA ILE A 364 26.31 1.32 15.18
C ILE A 364 27.13 0.95 13.95
N GLU A 365 26.74 1.46 12.79
CA GLU A 365 27.36 1.11 11.50
C GLU A 365 28.25 2.22 10.97
N SER A 366 27.76 3.46 11.06
CA SER A 366 28.50 4.63 10.66
C SER A 366 28.28 5.76 11.66
N CYS A 367 29.34 6.56 11.87
CA CYS A 367 29.29 7.78 12.68
C CYS A 367 30.19 8.80 11.98
N THR A 368 29.63 9.95 11.63
CA THR A 368 30.35 11.07 11.02
C THR A 368 30.07 12.33 11.81
N VAL A 369 31.12 12.98 12.32
CA VAL A 369 30.98 14.22 13.10
C VAL A 369 31.54 15.40 12.30
N SER A 370 30.65 16.36 12.00
CA SER A 370 31.01 17.61 11.35
C SER A 370 31.42 18.65 12.38
N LEU A 371 32.70 19.04 12.35
CA LEU A 371 33.25 20.08 13.23
C LEU A 371 32.65 21.47 12.93
N SER A 372 32.27 21.76 11.68
CA SER A 372 31.76 23.08 11.28
C SER A 372 30.35 23.36 11.80
N THR A 373 29.54 22.31 11.92
CA THR A 373 28.15 22.40 12.38
C THR A 373 27.97 21.86 13.80
N SER A 374 29.06 21.39 14.43
CA SER A 374 29.04 20.68 15.72
C SER A 374 27.97 19.59 15.76
N SER A 375 27.82 18.84 14.67
CA SER A 375 26.75 17.85 14.49
C SER A 375 27.34 16.48 14.21
N ALA A 376 26.73 15.44 14.76
CA ALA A 376 27.04 14.05 14.47
C ALA A 376 25.88 13.38 13.75
N PHE A 377 26.21 12.69 12.66
CA PHE A 377 25.32 11.82 11.88
C PHE A 377 25.69 10.38 12.21
N ILE A 378 24.76 9.62 12.77
CA ILE A 378 25.00 8.27 13.26
C ILE A 378 23.96 7.33 12.65
N GLU A 379 24.41 6.28 11.97
CA GLU A 379 23.56 5.21 11.47
C GLU A 379 23.64 4.02 12.42
N TYR A 380 22.48 3.61 12.93
CA TYR A 380 22.40 2.57 13.96
C TYR A 380 21.19 1.67 13.74
N THR A 381 21.30 0.44 14.24
CA THR A 381 20.21 -0.54 14.19
C THR A 381 19.42 -0.51 15.50
N PRO A 382 18.11 -0.15 15.49
CA PRO A 382 17.31 0.06 16.70
C PRO A 382 17.15 -1.16 17.60
N THR A 383 17.38 -2.38 17.07
CA THR A 383 17.26 -3.63 17.83
C THR A 383 18.40 -3.82 18.84
N PHE A 384 19.55 -3.18 18.65
CA PHE A 384 20.74 -3.38 19.49
C PHE A 384 21.06 -2.19 20.38
N ILE A 385 20.79 -0.98 19.92
CA ILE A 385 21.09 0.26 20.63
C ILE A 385 20.05 1.32 20.25
N GLY A 386 19.64 2.17 21.18
CA GLY A 386 18.73 3.28 20.87
C GLY A 386 19.34 4.68 21.05
N PRO A 387 18.63 5.74 20.65
CA PRO A 387 19.13 7.13 20.69
C PRO A 387 19.64 7.56 22.06
N ARG A 388 18.90 7.19 23.11
CA ARG A 388 19.25 7.48 24.52
C ARG A 388 20.60 6.88 24.92
N ASP A 389 20.90 5.65 24.50
CA ASP A 389 22.17 4.99 24.83
C ASP A 389 23.34 5.65 24.12
N ILE A 390 23.12 6.11 22.89
CA ILE A 390 24.11 6.84 22.09
C ILE A 390 24.40 8.21 22.72
N ILE A 391 23.37 8.93 23.16
CA ILE A 391 23.54 10.20 23.89
C ILE A 391 24.30 9.98 25.19
N ASN A 392 23.90 8.99 26.00
CA ASN A 392 24.58 8.64 27.25
C ASN A 392 26.05 8.25 27.01
N LEU A 393 26.35 7.57 25.89
CA LEU A 393 27.71 7.22 25.50
C LEU A 393 28.55 8.47 25.21
N ILE A 394 28.01 9.43 24.46
CA ILE A 394 28.70 10.70 24.16
C ILE A 394 28.86 11.55 25.42
N GLU A 395 27.85 11.57 26.29
CA GLU A 395 27.91 12.24 27.60
C GLU A 395 28.95 11.61 28.53
N SER A 396 29.11 10.29 28.51
CA SER A 396 30.15 9.60 29.28
C SER A 396 31.58 9.97 28.83
N LEU A 397 31.76 10.46 27.60
CA LEU A 397 33.02 10.97 27.08
C LEU A 397 33.29 12.43 27.47
N GLY A 398 32.34 13.10 28.12
CA GLY A 398 32.43 14.50 28.57
C GLY A 398 31.91 15.53 27.58
N TYR A 399 31.15 15.13 26.57
CA TYR A 399 30.52 16.03 25.59
C TYR A 399 29.01 16.09 25.82
N THR A 400 28.36 17.23 25.56
CA THR A 400 26.89 17.29 25.62
C THR A 400 26.31 16.88 24.28
N ALA A 401 25.31 15.99 24.25
CA ALA A 401 24.66 15.58 23.01
C ALA A 401 23.15 15.77 23.13
N VAL A 402 22.57 16.52 22.20
CA VAL A 402 21.12 16.75 22.13
C VAL A 402 20.67 16.35 20.74
N LEU A 403 19.48 15.76 20.62
CA LEU A 403 18.83 15.54 19.33
C LEU A 403 18.78 16.85 18.54
N ALA A 404 19.25 16.83 17.30
CA ALA A 404 19.00 17.93 16.40
C ALA A 404 17.51 17.85 16.02
N ASP A 405 16.68 18.75 16.58
CA ASP A 405 15.24 18.91 16.30
C ASP A 405 15.00 18.79 14.78
N GLY A 406 14.50 17.61 14.35
CA GLY A 406 14.52 17.17 12.96
C GLY A 406 13.33 17.68 12.15
N ASP A 407 13.60 18.25 10.97
CA ASP A 407 12.78 18.42 9.75
C ASP A 407 11.35 19.02 9.80
N ASP A 408 10.55 18.85 10.84
CA ASP A 408 9.14 19.28 10.87
C ASP A 408 8.97 20.80 10.98
N ARG A 409 9.92 21.45 11.66
CA ARG A 409 10.02 22.91 11.68
C ARG A 409 10.46 23.46 10.33
N LEU A 410 11.42 22.81 9.67
CA LEU A 410 11.92 23.21 8.35
C LEU A 410 10.85 23.06 7.25
N LYS A 411 10.06 21.97 7.24
CA LYS A 411 8.92 21.81 6.30
C LYS A 411 7.84 22.89 6.47
N ARG A 412 7.52 23.30 7.71
CA ARG A 412 6.56 24.39 7.98
C ARG A 412 7.11 25.76 7.63
N LEU A 413 8.41 25.98 7.85
CA LEU A 413 9.10 27.21 7.47
C LEU A 413 9.09 27.39 5.94
N ASP A 414 9.38 26.34 5.17
CA ASP A 414 9.48 26.43 3.70
C ASP A 414 8.14 26.79 3.02
N GLN A 415 7.02 26.22 3.50
CA GLN A 415 5.68 26.59 3.01
C GLN A 415 5.28 28.03 3.39
N SER A 416 5.66 28.48 4.59
CA SER A 416 5.40 29.87 5.02
C SER A 416 6.25 30.88 4.24
N ASP A 417 7.47 30.48 3.86
CA ASP A 417 8.39 31.28 3.08
C ASP A 417 7.90 31.47 1.64
N GLU A 418 7.32 30.44 1.01
CA GLU A 418 6.67 30.59 -0.30
C GLU A 418 5.49 31.59 -0.26
N VAL A 419 4.63 31.49 0.75
CA VAL A 419 3.51 32.44 0.91
C VAL A 419 4.05 33.86 1.15
N ALA A 420 5.13 34.01 1.91
CA ALA A 420 5.78 35.29 2.15
C ALA A 420 6.41 35.88 0.88
N LYS A 421 7.10 35.06 0.05
CA LYS A 421 7.68 35.48 -1.24
C LYS A 421 6.63 36.13 -2.15
N TRP A 422 5.49 35.45 -2.35
CA TRP A 422 4.39 35.96 -3.18
C TRP A 422 3.67 37.15 -2.53
N ARG A 423 3.56 37.17 -1.20
CA ARG A 423 3.02 38.33 -0.47
C ARG A 423 3.89 39.57 -0.69
N VAL A 424 5.22 39.45 -0.61
CA VAL A 424 6.14 40.57 -0.85
C VAL A 424 6.06 41.05 -2.30
N SER A 425 6.07 40.13 -3.28
CA SER A 425 5.88 40.48 -4.70
C SER A 425 4.55 41.21 -4.94
N LEU A 426 3.45 40.75 -4.31
CA LEU A 426 2.15 41.43 -4.36
C LEU A 426 2.20 42.82 -3.72
N ILE A 427 2.77 42.97 -2.52
CA ILE A 427 2.85 44.27 -1.83
C ILE A 427 3.65 45.28 -2.65
N VAL A 428 4.82 44.88 -3.17
CA VAL A 428 5.65 45.74 -4.02
C VAL A 428 4.89 46.14 -5.28
N SER A 429 4.26 45.18 -5.96
CA SER A 429 3.48 45.44 -7.17
C SER A 429 2.27 46.33 -6.88
N LEU A 430 1.58 46.15 -5.75
CA LEU A 430 0.43 46.94 -5.34
C LEU A 430 0.81 48.37 -4.97
N MET A 431 1.94 48.54 -4.26
CA MET A 431 2.43 49.84 -3.81
C MET A 431 2.71 50.80 -4.97
N PHE A 432 3.26 50.29 -6.07
CA PHE A 432 3.53 51.08 -7.27
C PHE A 432 2.41 50.97 -8.33
N GLY A 433 1.66 49.86 -8.36
CA GLY A 433 0.57 49.63 -9.31
C GLY A 433 -0.71 50.43 -9.01
N ILE A 434 -1.06 50.65 -7.74
CA ILE A 434 -2.21 51.52 -7.38
C ILE A 434 -1.98 52.96 -7.86
N PRO A 435 -0.82 53.60 -7.63
CA PRO A 435 -0.50 54.90 -8.22
C PRO A 435 -0.63 54.94 -9.74
N VAL A 436 -0.14 53.91 -10.46
CA VAL A 436 -0.31 53.80 -11.92
C VAL A 436 -1.80 53.79 -12.31
N MET A 437 -2.62 53.02 -11.57
CA MET A 437 -4.08 52.97 -11.77
C MET A 437 -4.76 54.31 -11.52
N ALA A 438 -4.34 55.01 -10.46
CA ALA A 438 -4.87 56.32 -10.11
C ALA A 438 -4.50 57.39 -11.15
N ILE A 439 -3.25 57.37 -11.64
CA ILE A 439 -2.77 58.23 -12.73
C ILE A 439 -3.59 57.96 -14.00
N MET A 440 -3.76 56.69 -14.36
CA MET A 440 -4.58 56.31 -15.51
C MET A 440 -6.00 56.89 -15.40
N ILE A 441 -6.68 56.69 -14.26
CA ILE A 441 -8.04 57.20 -14.03
C ILE A 441 -8.08 58.73 -14.04
N TYR A 442 -7.11 59.38 -13.40
CA TYR A 442 -7.07 60.84 -13.32
C TYR A 442 -6.89 61.48 -14.70
N PHE A 443 -5.90 61.03 -15.47
CA PHE A 443 -5.63 61.60 -16.79
C PHE A 443 -6.68 61.20 -17.84
N HIS A 444 -7.15 59.94 -17.87
CA HIS A 444 -8.14 59.50 -18.88
C HIS A 444 -9.59 59.91 -18.55
N TRP A 445 -9.99 59.90 -17.28
CA TRP A 445 -11.40 60.00 -16.90
C TRP A 445 -11.78 61.37 -16.34
N ILE A 446 -10.88 62.03 -15.60
CA ILE A 446 -11.14 63.36 -15.01
C ILE A 446 -10.68 64.47 -15.94
N GLN A 447 -9.53 64.32 -16.60
CA GLN A 447 -8.98 65.32 -17.51
C GLN A 447 -9.50 65.22 -18.94
N HIS A 448 -10.31 64.20 -19.29
CA HIS A 448 -10.87 63.96 -20.63
C HIS A 448 -9.89 64.30 -21.76
N THR A 449 -8.73 63.65 -21.80
CA THR A 449 -7.75 63.85 -22.88
C THR A 449 -7.82 62.75 -23.95
N PRO A 450 -8.84 62.70 -24.83
CA PRO A 450 -8.63 62.10 -26.13
C PRO A 450 -7.89 63.14 -26.99
N MET A 451 -6.62 62.86 -27.32
CA MET A 451 -6.05 63.30 -28.60
C MET A 451 -6.15 64.80 -28.96
N HIS A 452 -5.74 65.73 -28.09
CA HIS A 452 -5.40 67.09 -28.56
C HIS A 452 -4.04 67.54 -27.99
N PRO A 453 -3.03 67.83 -28.84
CA PRO A 453 -1.67 68.26 -28.46
C PRO A 453 -1.64 69.47 -27.52
N GLU A 454 -2.70 70.29 -27.55
CA GLU A 454 -2.76 71.63 -26.98
C GLU A 454 -2.87 71.66 -25.44
N HIS A 455 -3.25 70.54 -24.81
CA HIS A 455 -3.47 70.44 -23.36
C HIS A 455 -2.48 69.51 -22.64
N GLN A 456 -1.47 68.99 -23.35
CA GLN A 456 -0.40 68.23 -22.70
C GLN A 456 0.58 69.20 -22.02
N ILE A 457 0.96 68.92 -20.78
CA ILE A 457 1.97 69.71 -20.05
C ILE A 457 3.34 69.09 -20.37
N PRO A 458 4.15 69.68 -21.28
CA PRO A 458 5.49 69.19 -21.56
C PRO A 458 6.39 69.47 -20.35
N VAL A 459 7.23 68.50 -19.97
CA VAL A 459 8.13 68.66 -18.81
C VAL A 459 9.54 69.07 -19.25
N PHE A 460 10.15 68.31 -20.17
CA PHE A 460 11.54 68.53 -20.62
C PHE A 460 11.67 68.72 -22.14
N THR A 461 10.87 68.00 -22.94
CA THR A 461 10.78 68.13 -24.40
C THR A 461 9.30 68.05 -24.82
N PRO A 462 8.90 68.64 -25.97
CA PRO A 462 7.53 68.53 -26.48
C PRO A 462 7.05 67.07 -26.67
N ALA A 463 8.00 66.14 -26.85
CA ALA A 463 7.76 64.72 -27.01
C ALA A 463 7.51 63.95 -25.69
N LEU A 464 7.81 64.53 -24.51
CA LEU A 464 7.68 63.85 -23.21
C LEU A 464 6.66 64.56 -22.31
N SER A 465 5.48 63.96 -22.21
CA SER A 465 4.40 64.38 -21.33
C SER A 465 4.59 63.85 -19.90
N LEU A 466 4.05 64.60 -18.93
CA LEU A 466 4.17 64.30 -17.49
C LEU A 466 3.56 62.94 -17.11
N ASP A 467 2.47 62.53 -17.74
CA ASP A 467 1.82 61.23 -17.54
C ASP A 467 2.72 60.06 -17.94
N ASN A 468 3.30 60.08 -19.14
CA ASN A 468 4.19 59.04 -19.65
C ASN A 468 5.47 58.91 -18.79
N LEU A 469 6.02 60.03 -18.30
CA LEU A 469 7.18 60.03 -17.40
C LEU A 469 6.85 59.38 -16.04
N LEU A 470 5.71 59.74 -15.44
CA LEU A 470 5.26 59.15 -14.18
C LEU A 470 4.95 57.66 -14.32
N LEU A 471 4.29 57.27 -15.43
CA LEU A 471 4.01 55.87 -15.73
C LEU A 471 5.30 55.06 -15.90
N PHE A 472 6.31 55.60 -16.61
CA PHE A 472 7.62 54.94 -16.74
C PHE A 472 8.32 54.74 -15.39
N ILE A 473 8.38 55.78 -14.55
CA ILE A 473 9.04 55.72 -13.23
C ILE A 473 8.37 54.71 -12.31
N LEU A 474 7.03 54.66 -12.31
CA LEU A 474 6.27 53.76 -11.45
C LEU A 474 6.19 52.32 -12.01
N CYS A 475 6.22 52.15 -13.33
CA CYS A 475 6.19 50.85 -13.99
C CYS A 475 7.51 50.08 -13.79
N THR A 476 8.65 50.77 -13.84
CA THR A 476 9.98 50.13 -13.83
C THR A 476 10.23 49.28 -12.56
N PRO A 477 9.94 49.75 -11.33
CA PRO A 477 10.06 48.93 -10.12
C PRO A 477 9.14 47.70 -10.11
N VAL A 478 7.92 47.83 -10.65
CA VAL A 478 6.97 46.70 -10.71
C VAL A 478 7.50 45.62 -11.67
N GLN A 479 8.03 46.02 -12.83
CA GLN A 479 8.59 45.10 -13.81
C GLN A 479 9.82 44.35 -13.27
N ILE A 480 10.74 45.06 -12.62
CA ILE A 480 12.01 44.48 -12.16
C ILE A 480 11.85 43.72 -10.84
N PHE A 481 11.26 44.35 -9.81
CA PHE A 481 11.16 43.75 -8.47
C PHE A 481 9.91 42.89 -8.31
N GLY A 482 8.75 43.38 -8.76
CA GLY A 482 7.49 42.62 -8.75
C GLY A 482 7.57 41.40 -9.67
N GLY A 483 8.08 41.61 -10.89
CA GLY A 483 8.24 40.59 -11.94
C GLY A 483 9.39 39.59 -11.74
N ARG A 484 10.35 39.85 -10.83
CA ARG A 484 11.60 39.09 -10.68
C ARG A 484 11.41 37.57 -10.66
N TYR A 485 10.43 37.11 -9.90
CA TYR A 485 10.15 35.68 -9.73
C TYR A 485 9.65 35.03 -11.03
N PHE A 486 8.78 35.72 -11.77
CA PHE A 486 8.26 35.24 -13.06
C PHE A 486 9.38 35.16 -14.10
N TYR A 487 10.29 36.13 -14.13
CA TYR A 487 11.46 36.11 -15.01
C TYR A 487 12.38 34.91 -14.75
N VAL A 488 12.73 34.65 -13.49
CA VAL A 488 13.57 33.51 -13.12
C VAL A 488 12.91 32.19 -13.52
N HIS A 489 11.61 32.03 -13.27
CA HIS A 489 10.88 30.82 -13.63
C HIS A 489 10.77 30.62 -15.14
N SER A 490 10.48 31.69 -15.87
CA SER A 490 10.38 31.65 -17.35
C SER A 490 11.70 31.31 -18.01
N TRP A 491 12.80 31.90 -17.52
CA TRP A 491 14.14 31.60 -18.02
C TRP A 491 14.52 30.13 -17.82
N LYS A 492 14.24 29.58 -16.63
CA LYS A 492 14.44 28.15 -16.37
C LYS A 492 13.61 27.27 -17.30
N ALA A 493 12.31 27.58 -17.47
CA ALA A 493 11.44 26.81 -18.36
C ALA A 493 11.94 26.79 -19.82
N LEU A 494 12.35 27.95 -20.33
CA LEU A 494 12.91 28.11 -21.68
C LEU A 494 14.22 27.33 -21.86
N ARG A 495 15.11 27.33 -20.85
CA ARG A 495 16.35 26.55 -20.87
C ARG A 495 16.08 25.05 -21.05
N HIS A 496 14.99 24.55 -20.50
CA HIS A 496 14.57 23.15 -20.62
C HIS A 496 13.70 22.86 -21.87
N ARG A 497 13.60 23.80 -22.82
CA ARG A 497 12.75 23.70 -24.03
C ARG A 497 11.28 23.42 -23.73
N THR A 498 10.77 23.97 -22.64
CA THR A 498 9.35 23.90 -22.26
C THR A 498 8.75 25.29 -22.17
N ALA A 499 7.48 25.44 -22.55
CA ALA A 499 6.77 26.71 -22.48
C ALA A 499 5.74 26.66 -21.35
N ASN A 500 5.98 27.46 -20.30
CA ASN A 500 5.13 27.54 -19.11
C ASN A 500 4.22 28.77 -19.11
N MET A 501 3.24 28.82 -18.21
CA MET A 501 2.36 29.98 -18.02
C MET A 501 3.15 31.27 -17.72
N ASP A 502 4.21 31.16 -16.92
CA ASP A 502 5.06 32.30 -16.58
C ASP A 502 5.73 32.90 -17.84
N VAL A 503 6.03 32.07 -18.86
CA VAL A 503 6.63 32.51 -20.13
C VAL A 503 5.69 33.44 -20.89
N LEU A 504 4.38 33.15 -20.92
CA LEU A 504 3.38 34.03 -21.55
C LEU A 504 3.33 35.40 -20.87
N ILE A 505 3.35 35.40 -19.54
CA ILE A 505 3.28 36.61 -18.72
C ILE A 505 4.51 37.48 -18.93
N VAL A 506 5.70 36.87 -18.84
CA VAL A 506 6.97 37.56 -19.07
C VAL A 506 7.06 38.09 -20.50
N LEU A 507 6.61 37.32 -21.50
CA LEU A 507 6.59 37.77 -22.90
C LEU A 507 5.67 38.99 -23.08
N ALA A 508 4.42 38.93 -22.60
CA ALA A 508 3.46 40.02 -22.74
C ALA A 508 3.93 41.32 -22.05
N THR A 509 4.38 41.21 -20.80
CA THR A 509 4.86 42.36 -20.01
C THR A 509 6.16 42.96 -20.56
N THR A 510 7.11 42.11 -20.99
CA THR A 510 8.38 42.58 -21.58
C THR A 510 8.15 43.25 -22.93
N ILE A 511 7.30 42.69 -23.80
CA ILE A 511 6.97 43.30 -25.10
C ILE A 511 6.32 44.67 -24.89
N ALA A 512 5.33 44.78 -24.00
CA ALA A 512 4.66 46.05 -23.69
C ALA A 512 5.65 47.11 -23.16
N TYR A 513 6.53 46.71 -22.23
CA TYR A 513 7.52 47.60 -21.62
C TYR A 513 8.59 48.05 -22.63
N VAL A 514 9.15 47.13 -23.41
CA VAL A 514 10.18 47.42 -24.42
C VAL A 514 9.62 48.27 -25.55
N TYR A 515 8.42 47.95 -26.05
CA TYR A 515 7.73 48.79 -27.05
C TYR A 515 7.58 50.23 -26.56
N SER A 516 7.11 50.40 -25.33
CA SER A 516 6.88 51.72 -24.74
C SER A 516 8.17 52.54 -24.61
N ILE A 517 9.28 51.91 -24.22
CA ILE A 517 10.60 52.55 -24.19
C ILE A 517 11.07 52.93 -25.60
N LEU A 518 10.94 52.01 -26.56
CA LEU A 518 11.41 52.24 -27.93
C LEU A 518 10.67 53.40 -28.60
N VAL A 519 9.33 53.43 -28.50
CA VAL A 519 8.53 54.50 -29.10
C VAL A 519 8.82 55.84 -28.40
N LEU A 520 8.98 55.85 -27.07
CA LEU A 520 9.34 57.06 -26.33
C LEU A 520 10.74 57.57 -26.73
N MET A 521 11.72 56.67 -26.88
CA MET A 521 13.06 57.01 -27.36
C MET A 521 13.04 57.58 -28.77
N VAL A 522 12.28 56.98 -29.69
CA VAL A 522 12.14 57.45 -31.07
C VAL A 522 11.48 58.83 -31.10
N ALA A 523 10.42 59.05 -30.32
CA ALA A 523 9.75 60.36 -30.24
C ALA A 523 10.67 61.46 -29.70
N ILE A 524 11.55 61.14 -28.74
CA ILE A 524 12.56 62.07 -28.22
C ILE A 524 13.63 62.38 -29.29
N ILE A 525 14.15 61.36 -29.98
CA ILE A 525 15.19 61.52 -31.02
C ILE A 525 14.65 62.32 -32.22
N LEU A 526 13.43 62.02 -32.66
CA LEU A 526 12.78 62.69 -33.79
C LEU A 526 12.05 63.98 -33.39
N SER A 527 12.09 64.36 -32.11
CA SER A 527 11.49 65.59 -31.55
C SER A 527 10.03 65.80 -32.00
N TRP A 528 9.18 64.80 -31.77
CA TRP A 528 7.77 64.87 -32.16
C TRP A 528 7.00 65.97 -31.40
N PRO A 529 6.00 66.59 -32.06
CA PRO A 529 5.22 67.70 -31.48
C PRO A 529 4.24 67.26 -30.38
N SER A 530 4.06 65.95 -30.18
CA SER A 530 3.17 65.39 -29.17
C SER A 530 3.76 64.12 -28.59
N SER A 531 3.35 63.77 -27.36
CA SER A 531 3.83 62.55 -26.74
C SER A 531 3.20 61.30 -27.38
N PRO A 532 3.99 60.23 -27.60
CA PRO A 532 3.47 59.02 -28.19
C PRO A 532 2.61 58.24 -27.20
N MET A 533 1.74 57.40 -27.75
CA MET A 533 0.91 56.50 -26.96
C MET A 533 1.73 55.29 -26.49
N THR A 534 1.91 55.15 -25.18
CA THR A 534 2.69 54.07 -24.57
C THR A 534 1.78 53.04 -23.87
N PHE A 535 2.34 51.87 -23.55
CA PHE A 535 1.70 50.77 -22.81
C PHE A 535 2.35 50.54 -21.43
N PHE A 536 2.83 51.60 -20.77
CA PHE A 536 3.46 51.51 -19.44
C PHE A 536 2.48 51.12 -18.31
N ASP A 537 1.18 51.19 -18.57
CA ASP A 537 0.09 50.75 -17.70
C ASP A 537 -0.09 49.23 -17.70
N VAL A 538 0.17 48.55 -18.82
CA VAL A 538 -0.08 47.11 -18.99
C VAL A 538 0.76 46.22 -18.04
N PRO A 539 2.09 46.41 -17.90
CA PRO A 539 2.88 45.54 -17.03
C PRO A 539 2.51 45.62 -15.54
N PRO A 540 2.34 46.81 -14.92
CA PRO A 540 1.90 46.90 -13.53
C PRO A 540 0.53 46.27 -13.29
N MET A 541 -0.43 46.44 -14.21
CA MET A 541 -1.76 45.82 -14.09
C MET A 541 -1.68 44.30 -14.11
N LEU A 542 -0.97 43.73 -15.08
CA LEU A 542 -0.83 42.28 -15.22
C LEU A 542 -0.14 41.67 -13.99
N ILE A 543 1.01 42.23 -13.58
CA ILE A 543 1.80 41.67 -12.48
C ILE A 543 1.04 41.77 -11.14
N VAL A 544 0.29 42.85 -10.88
CA VAL A 544 -0.52 42.97 -9.66
C VAL A 544 -1.59 41.87 -9.59
N PHE A 545 -2.40 41.70 -10.63
CA PHE A 545 -3.51 40.73 -10.61
C PHE A 545 -3.02 39.28 -10.59
N ILE A 546 -1.94 38.97 -11.31
CA ILE A 546 -1.37 37.63 -11.33
C ILE A 546 -0.70 37.29 -9.99
N SER A 547 0.03 38.25 -9.40
CA SER A 547 0.65 38.05 -8.08
C SER A 547 -0.41 37.87 -6.99
N LEU A 548 -1.55 38.57 -7.09
CA LEU A 548 -2.71 38.35 -6.22
C LEU A 548 -3.27 36.93 -6.39
N GLY A 549 -3.40 36.46 -7.63
CA GLY A 549 -3.83 35.09 -7.95
C GLY A 549 -2.91 34.03 -7.32
N ARG A 550 -1.58 34.16 -7.52
CA ARG A 550 -0.57 33.26 -6.92
C ARG A 550 -0.58 33.29 -5.40
N TRP A 551 -0.68 34.47 -4.80
CA TRP A 551 -0.77 34.57 -3.34
C TRP A 551 -2.03 33.90 -2.78
N LEU A 552 -3.20 34.12 -3.41
CA LEU A 552 -4.44 33.45 -3.03
C LEU A 552 -4.35 31.93 -3.21
N GLU A 553 -3.71 31.46 -4.29
CA GLU A 553 -3.41 30.05 -4.52
C GLU A 553 -2.61 29.44 -3.35
N HIS A 554 -1.45 30.00 -3.01
CA HIS A 554 -0.60 29.43 -1.97
C HIS A 554 -1.24 29.58 -0.57
N LYS A 555 -2.00 30.65 -0.33
CA LYS A 555 -2.79 30.82 0.90
C LYS A 555 -3.90 29.78 1.03
N ALA A 556 -4.56 29.41 -0.07
CA ALA A 556 -5.56 28.35 -0.07
C ALA A 556 -4.93 26.97 0.21
N LYS A 557 -3.77 26.67 -0.40
CA LYS A 557 -2.97 25.47 -0.13
C LYS A 557 -2.47 25.39 1.32
N GLY A 558 -2.09 26.52 1.92
CA GLY A 558 -1.67 26.59 3.32
C GLY A 558 -2.80 26.24 4.31
N LYS A 559 -4.04 26.66 4.03
CA LYS A 559 -5.20 26.35 4.89
C LYS A 559 -5.63 24.89 4.87
N THR A 560 -5.29 24.13 3.83
CA THR A 560 -5.54 22.69 3.77
C THR A 560 -4.51 21.89 4.56
N SER A 561 -3.27 22.38 4.66
CA SER A 561 -2.21 21.83 5.52
C SER A 561 -2.53 21.96 7.03
N GLU A 562 -3.44 22.88 7.40
CA GLU A 562 -3.91 23.03 8.79
C GLU A 562 -4.58 21.74 9.33
N ALA A 563 -5.28 20.98 8.48
CA ALA A 563 -5.90 19.71 8.88
C ALA A 563 -4.83 18.66 9.22
N LEU A 564 -3.72 18.63 8.47
CA LEU A 564 -2.57 17.77 8.74
C LEU A 564 -1.84 18.21 10.01
N SER A 565 -1.66 19.52 10.21
CA SER A 565 -1.09 20.08 11.44
C SER A 565 -1.87 19.70 12.70
N LYS A 566 -3.20 19.54 12.61
CA LYS A 566 -4.02 19.07 13.73
C LYS A 566 -3.71 17.62 14.08
N LEU A 567 -3.47 16.75 13.09
CA LEU A 567 -3.06 15.36 13.32
C LEU A 567 -1.72 15.30 14.07
N MET A 568 -0.73 16.08 13.64
CA MET A 568 0.58 16.14 14.31
C MET A 568 0.48 16.68 15.75
N SER A 569 -0.44 17.61 16.02
CA SER A 569 -0.63 18.16 17.37
C SER A 569 -1.19 17.15 18.38
N LEU A 570 -1.65 15.98 17.90
CA LEU A 570 -2.17 14.91 18.77
C LEU A 570 -1.06 14.09 19.39
N GLN A 571 0.13 14.02 18.77
CA GLN A 571 1.28 13.34 19.35
C GLN A 571 1.69 14.01 20.67
N ALA A 572 2.08 13.19 21.66
CA ALA A 572 2.66 13.70 22.89
C ALA A 572 4.10 14.15 22.63
N LYS A 573 4.54 15.21 23.31
CA LYS A 573 5.92 15.69 23.23
C LYS A 573 6.84 15.03 24.26
N GLU A 574 6.28 14.62 25.38
CA GLU A 574 7.03 14.04 26.49
C GLU A 574 6.36 12.73 26.93
N ALA A 575 7.18 11.78 27.34
CA ALA A 575 6.79 10.51 27.93
C ALA A 575 7.39 10.38 29.34
N MET A 576 6.65 9.79 30.28
CA MET A 576 7.15 9.55 31.64
C MET A 576 7.69 8.12 31.75
N LEU A 577 8.99 7.96 31.62
CA LEU A 577 9.68 6.69 31.74
C LEU A 577 9.71 6.21 33.20
N ILE A 578 9.44 4.93 33.40
CA ILE A 578 9.53 4.23 34.67
C ILE A 578 10.62 3.17 34.61
N THR A 579 11.45 3.08 35.66
CA THR A 579 12.34 1.94 35.88
C THR A 579 11.77 1.07 37.00
N ARG A 580 11.62 -0.24 36.78
CA ARG A 580 11.15 -1.21 37.79
C ARG A 580 12.30 -2.10 38.29
N ASP A 581 12.20 -2.59 39.53
CA ASP A 581 13.03 -3.69 40.04
C ASP A 581 12.48 -5.06 39.58
N ASP A 582 13.26 -6.13 39.77
CA ASP A 582 12.83 -7.52 39.48
C ASP A 582 11.61 -7.98 40.30
N GLN A 583 11.22 -7.20 41.32
CA GLN A 583 10.05 -7.42 42.19
C GLN A 583 8.85 -6.55 41.77
N GLY A 584 8.96 -5.80 40.66
CA GLY A 584 7.89 -4.97 40.09
C GLY A 584 7.68 -3.60 40.73
N ARG A 585 8.54 -3.17 41.68
CA ARG A 585 8.46 -1.84 42.32
C ARG A 585 9.08 -0.77 41.45
N VAL A 586 8.46 0.41 41.44
CA VAL A 586 8.95 1.59 40.71
C VAL A 586 10.14 2.21 41.45
N LEU A 587 11.31 2.22 40.81
CA LEU A 587 12.56 2.77 41.34
C LEU A 587 12.71 4.26 41.02
N SER A 588 12.34 4.68 39.81
CA SER A 588 12.43 6.08 39.38
C SER A 588 11.41 6.41 38.29
N GLU A 589 10.97 7.67 38.28
CA GLU A 589 10.12 8.26 37.24
C GLU A 589 10.85 9.45 36.63
N ARG A 590 11.01 9.47 35.30
CA ARG A 590 11.71 10.54 34.59
C ARG A 590 10.94 10.96 33.34
N GLY A 591 10.70 12.26 33.18
CA GLY A 591 10.20 12.81 31.91
C GLY A 591 11.30 12.78 30.85
N ILE A 592 11.01 12.19 29.70
CA ILE A 592 11.89 12.13 28.53
C ILE A 592 11.14 12.62 27.29
N ASP A 593 11.86 13.12 26.30
CA ASP A 593 11.29 13.44 24.99
C ASP A 593 10.78 12.15 24.30
N ILE A 594 9.73 12.28 23.49
CA ILE A 594 9.12 11.18 22.74
C ILE A 594 10.12 10.50 21.80
N GLU A 595 11.04 11.27 21.22
CA GLU A 595 12.07 10.76 20.29
C GLU A 595 13.14 9.91 20.99
N LEU A 596 13.25 9.99 22.32
CA LEU A 596 14.19 9.22 23.12
C LEU A 596 13.61 7.92 23.67
N VAL A 597 12.32 7.66 23.44
CA VAL A 597 11.64 6.44 23.88
C VAL A 597 12.13 5.26 23.07
N GLN A 598 12.47 4.17 23.74
CA GLN A 598 12.95 2.92 23.13
C GLN A 598 11.88 1.81 23.23
N ARG A 599 11.95 0.79 22.37
CA ARG A 599 11.08 -0.38 22.49
C ARG A 599 11.34 -1.10 23.82
N GLY A 600 10.28 -1.53 24.51
CA GLY A 600 10.33 -2.13 25.84
C GLY A 600 10.39 -1.14 27.01
N ASP A 601 10.47 0.18 26.74
CA ASP A 601 10.38 1.18 27.81
C ASP A 601 9.00 1.14 28.49
N LEU A 602 8.98 1.15 29.81
CA LEU A 602 7.75 1.24 30.61
C LEU A 602 7.39 2.71 30.83
N ILE A 603 6.20 3.10 30.39
CA ILE A 603 5.76 4.50 30.38
C ILE A 603 4.52 4.66 31.26
N LYS A 604 4.59 5.60 32.19
CA LYS A 604 3.47 5.99 33.03
C LYS A 604 2.57 6.96 32.28
N VAL A 605 1.30 6.62 32.14
CA VAL A 605 0.29 7.52 31.58
C VAL A 605 -0.67 7.93 32.69
N MET A 606 -0.65 9.21 33.04
CA MET A 606 -1.52 9.80 34.05
C MET A 606 -2.95 9.98 33.51
N PRO A 607 -3.98 10.07 34.39
CA PRO A 607 -5.33 10.44 33.97
C PRO A 607 -5.34 11.81 33.28
N GLY A 608 -6.02 11.92 32.14
CA GLY A 608 -6.08 13.12 31.29
C GLY A 608 -4.86 13.33 30.37
N ALA A 609 -3.79 12.55 30.54
CA ALA A 609 -2.61 12.64 29.69
C ALA A 609 -2.81 11.86 28.38
N LYS A 610 -2.10 12.29 27.34
CA LYS A 610 -2.03 11.56 26.07
C LYS A 610 -1.09 10.37 26.22
N ILE A 611 -1.43 9.27 25.57
CA ILE A 611 -0.57 8.10 25.45
C ILE A 611 0.53 8.47 24.43
N PRO A 612 1.83 8.40 24.80
CA PRO A 612 2.90 8.91 23.95
C PRO A 612 3.19 8.03 22.73
N VAL A 613 3.25 6.71 22.92
CA VAL A 613 3.61 5.72 21.90
C VAL A 613 2.63 4.55 21.91
N ASP A 614 2.65 3.74 20.86
CA ASP A 614 1.85 2.52 20.81
C ASP A 614 2.46 1.45 21.72
N GLY A 615 1.62 0.75 22.47
CA GLY A 615 2.11 -0.16 23.50
C GLY A 615 1.07 -1.10 24.08
N ILE A 616 1.52 -1.93 25.02
CA ILE A 616 0.67 -2.87 25.75
C ILE A 616 0.62 -2.42 27.21
N VAL A 617 -0.59 -2.35 27.76
CA VAL A 617 -0.78 -2.04 29.18
C VAL A 617 -0.26 -3.22 30.00
N ILE A 618 0.76 -3.00 30.83
CA ILE A 618 1.27 -4.00 31.76
C ILE A 618 0.52 -3.95 33.09
N ASP A 619 0.20 -2.74 33.54
CA ASP A 619 -0.42 -2.51 34.83
C ASP A 619 -1.36 -1.31 34.79
N GLY A 620 -2.40 -1.35 35.62
CA GLY A 620 -3.47 -0.36 35.68
C GLY A 620 -4.71 -0.72 34.86
N LYS A 621 -5.80 0.01 35.16
CA LYS A 621 -7.09 -0.10 34.48
C LYS A 621 -7.65 1.29 34.28
N SER A 622 -7.99 1.62 33.04
CA SER A 622 -8.55 2.92 32.68
C SER A 622 -9.45 2.81 31.46
N SER A 623 -10.26 3.84 31.23
CA SER A 623 -10.91 4.07 29.93
C SER A 623 -10.05 5.03 29.11
N VAL A 624 -9.75 4.66 27.86
CA VAL A 624 -8.97 5.45 26.92
C VAL A 624 -9.89 5.96 25.83
N ASP A 625 -9.81 7.26 25.56
CA ASP A 625 -10.49 7.91 24.46
C ASP A 625 -9.66 7.78 23.19
N GLU A 626 -10.09 6.87 22.32
CA GLU A 626 -9.50 6.63 21.01
C GLU A 626 -10.33 7.31 19.89
N SER A 627 -11.33 8.13 20.25
CA SER A 627 -12.35 8.69 19.34
C SER A 627 -11.80 9.46 18.16
N PHE A 628 -10.61 10.05 18.30
CA PHE A 628 -9.97 10.77 17.22
C PHE A 628 -9.40 9.82 16.15
N ILE A 629 -8.82 8.69 16.58
CA ILE A 629 -8.16 7.72 15.69
C ILE A 629 -9.20 6.70 15.24
N THR A 630 -9.74 5.90 16.15
CA THR A 630 -10.73 4.85 15.84
C THR A 630 -12.09 5.42 15.47
N GLY A 631 -12.36 6.68 15.85
CA GLY A 631 -13.61 7.32 15.51
C GLY A 631 -14.79 6.96 16.39
N GLU A 632 -14.59 6.10 17.39
CA GLU A 632 -15.62 5.65 18.32
C GLU A 632 -15.87 6.70 19.40
N SER A 633 -17.11 7.15 19.56
CA SER A 633 -17.42 8.23 20.52
C SER A 633 -17.40 7.79 21.99
N MET A 634 -17.35 6.48 22.25
CA MET A 634 -17.32 5.93 23.60
C MET A 634 -15.90 5.48 23.97
N PRO A 635 -15.36 5.90 25.12
CA PRO A 635 -14.05 5.48 25.58
C PRO A 635 -13.94 3.97 25.78
N VAL A 636 -12.86 3.37 25.28
CA VAL A 636 -12.59 1.92 25.35
C VAL A 636 -11.91 1.59 26.68
N VAL A 637 -12.37 0.55 27.37
CA VAL A 637 -11.77 0.13 28.65
C VAL A 637 -10.51 -0.71 28.39
N LYS A 638 -9.37 -0.29 28.96
CA LYS A 638 -8.07 -0.96 28.88
C LYS A 638 -7.67 -1.53 30.24
N ARG A 639 -7.10 -2.73 30.22
CA ARG A 639 -6.62 -3.49 31.40
C ARG A 639 -5.24 -4.08 31.08
N GLY A 640 -4.56 -4.68 32.05
CA GLY A 640 -3.34 -5.45 31.81
C GLY A 640 -3.50 -6.41 30.61
N GLY A 641 -2.56 -6.37 29.67
CA GLY A 641 -2.56 -7.07 28.39
C GLY A 641 -3.25 -6.32 27.23
N SER A 642 -3.93 -5.20 27.46
CA SER A 642 -4.63 -4.46 26.38
C SER A 642 -3.68 -3.58 25.57
N ALA A 643 -3.80 -3.60 24.25
CA ALA A 643 -3.08 -2.67 23.37
C ALA A 643 -3.65 -1.25 23.45
N VAL A 644 -2.78 -0.25 23.36
CA VAL A 644 -3.11 1.18 23.34
C VAL A 644 -2.39 1.90 22.21
N ILE A 645 -3.06 2.91 21.65
CA ILE A 645 -2.56 3.67 20.50
C ILE A 645 -2.06 5.05 20.96
N GLY A 646 -0.87 5.43 20.54
CA GLY A 646 -0.24 6.72 20.72
C GLY A 646 -1.09 7.86 20.16
N GLY A 647 -1.18 8.96 20.90
CA GLY A 647 -2.06 10.09 20.63
C GLY A 647 -3.46 9.97 21.25
N SER A 648 -3.87 8.78 21.69
CA SER A 648 -5.13 8.59 22.43
C SER A 648 -5.06 9.23 23.81
N VAL A 649 -6.21 9.59 24.38
CA VAL A 649 -6.26 10.28 25.68
C VAL A 649 -6.68 9.31 26.78
N ASN A 650 -5.81 9.10 27.75
CA ASN A 650 -6.16 8.32 28.93
C ASN A 650 -7.17 9.12 29.79
N GLN A 651 -8.32 8.56 30.14
CA GLN A 651 -9.33 9.29 30.91
C GLN A 651 -9.22 9.06 32.42
N LYS A 652 -9.35 7.80 32.88
CA LYS A 652 -9.61 7.48 34.29
C LYS A 652 -8.65 6.44 34.86
N GLY A 653 -7.74 6.86 35.73
CA GLY A 653 -6.77 5.96 36.36
C GLY A 653 -5.44 5.95 35.62
N THR A 654 -4.40 5.47 36.30
CA THR A 654 -3.04 5.45 35.77
C THR A 654 -2.81 4.14 35.02
N LEU A 655 -2.19 4.25 33.85
CA LEU A 655 -1.75 3.09 33.06
C LEU A 655 -0.22 3.06 33.04
N ILE A 656 0.34 1.86 33.07
CA ILE A 656 1.75 1.61 32.78
C ILE A 656 1.79 0.81 31.49
N VAL A 657 2.36 1.44 30.46
CA VAL A 657 2.34 0.96 29.08
C VAL A 657 3.77 0.62 28.68
N GLU A 658 3.98 -0.61 28.19
CA GLU A 658 5.24 -1.00 27.57
C GLU A 658 5.23 -0.57 26.10
N ALA A 659 6.25 0.20 25.69
CA ALA A 659 6.39 0.70 24.34
C ALA A 659 6.67 -0.45 23.34
N THR A 660 5.83 -0.57 22.31
CA THR A 660 5.99 -1.59 21.25
C THR A 660 6.47 -0.95 19.95
N HIS A 661 5.73 0.05 19.44
CA HIS A 661 6.05 0.79 18.22
C HIS A 661 6.31 2.25 18.55
N ILE A 662 7.44 2.77 18.06
CA ILE A 662 7.97 4.08 18.43
C ILE A 662 8.33 4.90 17.18
N GLY A 663 8.35 6.22 17.30
CA GLY A 663 8.77 7.12 16.21
C GLY A 663 7.94 6.92 14.93
N GLN A 664 8.62 6.68 13.81
CA GLN A 664 8.00 6.49 12.49
C GLN A 664 7.14 5.23 12.37
N GLU A 665 7.35 4.25 13.25
CA GLU A 665 6.59 2.99 13.25
C GLU A 665 5.27 3.11 14.01
N SER A 666 5.05 4.18 14.76
CA SER A 666 3.78 4.40 15.46
C SER A 666 2.62 4.57 14.48
N THR A 667 1.43 4.10 14.86
CA THR A 667 0.20 4.16 14.08
C THR A 667 -0.08 5.58 13.58
N LEU A 668 0.11 6.59 14.43
CA LEU A 668 -0.09 7.99 14.07
C LEU A 668 0.95 8.47 13.04
N ALA A 669 2.23 8.11 13.19
CA ALA A 669 3.27 8.48 12.24
C ALA A 669 3.08 7.81 10.89
N GLN A 670 2.65 6.54 10.87
CA GLN A 670 2.25 5.84 9.66
C GLN A 670 1.08 6.55 8.97
N ILE A 671 0.03 6.94 9.70
CA ILE A 671 -1.08 7.73 9.15
C ILE A 671 -0.59 9.04 8.53
N VAL A 672 0.32 9.77 9.20
CA VAL A 672 0.89 11.01 8.67
C VAL A 672 1.66 10.75 7.38
N ARG A 673 2.53 9.73 7.36
CA ARG A 673 3.30 9.33 6.17
C ARG A 673 2.37 8.99 5.00
N LEU A 674 1.33 8.20 5.22
CA LEU A 674 0.34 7.85 4.19
C LEU A 674 -0.38 9.10 3.62
N VAL A 675 -0.64 10.11 4.45
CA VAL A 675 -1.23 11.38 4.01
C VAL A 675 -0.20 12.26 3.28
N GLU A 676 1.08 12.24 3.66
CA GLU A 676 2.14 12.94 2.93
C GLU A 676 2.39 12.32 1.53
N GLU A 677 2.45 10.99 1.45
CA GLU A 677 2.53 10.23 0.19
C GLU A 677 1.30 10.52 -0.70
N ALA A 678 0.13 10.72 -0.08
CA ALA A 678 -1.07 11.12 -0.80
C ALA A 678 -1.01 12.52 -1.42
N GLN A 679 -0.30 13.46 -0.79
CA GLN A 679 -0.23 14.84 -1.26
C GLN A 679 0.82 15.03 -2.36
N THR A 680 1.78 14.12 -2.45
CA THR A 680 2.92 14.21 -3.38
C THR A 680 2.64 13.53 -4.73
N SER A 681 1.70 12.57 -4.79
CA SER A 681 1.35 11.85 -6.02
C SER A 681 0.36 12.61 -6.91
N LYS A 682 0.71 12.74 -8.20
CA LYS A 682 -0.10 13.48 -9.19
C LYS A 682 -1.32 12.67 -9.63
N ALA A 683 -2.49 13.29 -9.64
CA ALA A 683 -3.70 12.67 -10.20
C ALA A 683 -3.61 12.55 -11.74
N PRO A 684 -4.14 11.49 -12.37
CA PRO A 684 -4.17 11.34 -13.82
C PRO A 684 -4.80 12.53 -14.55
N ILE A 685 -5.89 13.10 -14.01
CA ILE A 685 -6.52 14.29 -14.57
C ILE A 685 -5.62 15.53 -14.51
N GLN A 686 -4.72 15.63 -13.53
CA GLN A 686 -3.71 16.69 -13.49
C GLN A 686 -2.71 16.53 -14.63
N GLN A 687 -2.27 15.29 -14.93
CA GLN A 687 -1.38 15.02 -16.06
C GLN A 687 -2.03 15.38 -17.40
N THR A 688 -3.34 15.16 -17.55
CA THR A 688 -4.07 15.63 -18.75
C THR A 688 -4.11 17.16 -18.84
N ALA A 689 -4.28 17.85 -17.71
CA ALA A 689 -4.24 19.31 -17.63
C ALA A 689 -2.88 19.85 -18.06
N ASP A 690 -1.80 19.26 -17.54
CA ASP A 690 -0.42 19.64 -17.84
C ASP A 690 -0.09 19.41 -19.32
N ARG A 691 -0.60 18.31 -19.91
CA ARG A 691 -0.49 18.04 -21.35
C ARG A 691 -1.23 19.09 -22.18
N ILE A 692 -2.45 19.46 -21.79
CA ILE A 692 -3.23 20.51 -22.46
C ILE A 692 -2.48 21.84 -22.40
N ALA A 693 -1.97 22.23 -21.22
CA ALA A 693 -1.21 23.46 -21.04
C ALA A 693 0.05 23.50 -21.94
N GLY A 694 0.76 22.38 -22.08
CA GLY A 694 1.95 22.27 -22.92
C GLY A 694 1.71 22.53 -24.41
N TYR A 695 0.57 22.09 -24.97
CA TYR A 695 0.19 22.40 -26.35
C TYR A 695 -0.46 23.78 -26.49
N PHE A 696 -1.17 24.22 -25.46
CA PHE A 696 -1.93 25.44 -25.47
C PHE A 696 -1.03 26.68 -25.50
N VAL A 697 0.08 26.71 -24.75
CA VAL A 697 1.00 27.86 -24.70
C VAL A 697 1.59 28.21 -26.09
N PRO A 698 2.21 27.27 -26.84
CA PRO A 698 2.70 27.58 -28.20
C PRO A 698 1.58 27.99 -29.16
N THR A 699 0.39 27.38 -29.04
CA THR A 699 -0.78 27.71 -29.87
C THR A 699 -1.21 29.16 -29.67
N VAL A 700 -1.25 29.63 -28.43
CA VAL A 700 -1.59 31.02 -28.08
C VAL A 700 -0.56 32.01 -28.62
N ILE A 701 0.74 31.70 -28.50
CA ILE A 701 1.79 32.55 -29.08
C ILE A 701 1.62 32.64 -30.61
N GLY A 702 1.35 31.50 -31.27
CA GLY A 702 1.04 31.46 -32.70
C GLY A 702 -0.19 32.31 -33.07
N LEU A 703 -1.27 32.22 -32.28
CA LEU A 703 -2.47 33.05 -32.47
C LEU A 703 -2.21 34.54 -32.24
N ALA A 704 -1.36 34.90 -31.27
CA ALA A 704 -1.01 36.30 -31.03
C ALA A 704 -0.20 36.90 -32.19
N VAL A 705 0.76 36.14 -32.73
CA VAL A 705 1.51 36.53 -33.94
C VAL A 705 0.58 36.63 -35.15
N LEU A 706 -0.32 35.68 -35.33
CA LEU A 706 -1.32 35.73 -36.40
C LEU A 706 -2.24 36.95 -36.26
N THR A 707 -2.67 37.27 -35.04
CA THR A 707 -3.49 38.46 -34.74
C THR A 707 -2.72 39.74 -35.07
N LEU A 708 -1.45 39.83 -34.68
CA LEU A 708 -0.59 40.96 -35.01
C LEU A 708 -0.49 41.17 -36.54
N ILE A 709 -0.20 40.10 -37.28
CA ILE A 709 -0.09 40.14 -38.74
C ILE A 709 -1.43 40.51 -39.38
N ALA A 710 -2.52 39.89 -38.95
CA ALA A 710 -3.86 40.15 -39.48
C ALA A 710 -4.27 41.61 -39.27
N TRP A 711 -4.02 42.19 -38.10
CA TRP A 711 -4.32 43.60 -37.82
C TRP A 711 -3.42 44.58 -38.57
N ILE A 712 -2.17 44.21 -38.86
CA ILE A 712 -1.31 45.00 -39.76
C ILE A 712 -1.91 45.02 -41.18
N PHE A 713 -2.31 43.87 -41.72
CA PHE A 713 -2.94 43.81 -43.06
C PHE A 713 -4.30 44.51 -43.11
N VAL A 714 -5.15 44.29 -42.11
CA VAL A 714 -6.45 44.97 -41.97
C VAL A 714 -6.24 46.47 -41.83
N GLY A 715 -5.28 46.93 -41.03
CA GLY A 715 -4.95 48.35 -40.89
C GLY A 715 -4.45 48.97 -42.19
N LEU A 716 -3.67 48.23 -42.99
CA LEU A 716 -3.22 48.71 -44.30
C LEU A 716 -4.34 48.77 -45.35
N TYR A 717 -5.35 47.91 -45.26
CA TYR A 717 -6.43 47.78 -46.25
C TYR A 717 -7.73 48.54 -45.90
N LEU A 718 -8.12 48.59 -44.62
CA LEU A 718 -9.38 49.19 -44.15
C LEU A 718 -9.24 50.61 -43.60
N ILE A 719 -8.06 51.02 -43.10
CA ILE A 719 -7.82 52.42 -42.69
C ILE A 719 -7.41 53.21 -43.93
N ASP A 720 -8.40 53.83 -44.58
CA ASP A 720 -8.20 54.74 -45.72
C ASP A 720 -8.75 56.15 -45.40
N ARG A 721 -7.89 57.16 -45.65
CA ARG A 721 -8.14 58.61 -45.86
C ARG A 721 -8.53 59.59 -44.74
N SER A 722 -8.18 59.40 -43.46
CA SER A 722 -8.43 60.45 -42.43
C SER A 722 -7.21 60.96 -41.65
N TYR A 723 -5.99 60.50 -41.95
CA TYR A 723 -4.76 60.94 -41.27
C TYR A 723 -3.86 61.75 -42.22
N GLU A 724 -3.35 62.90 -41.76
CA GLU A 724 -2.57 63.84 -42.58
C GLU A 724 -1.12 63.39 -42.86
N SER A 725 -0.54 62.50 -42.03
CA SER A 725 0.83 62.00 -42.22
C SER A 725 0.93 60.46 -42.28
N GLU A 726 1.78 59.93 -43.17
CA GLU A 726 2.06 58.49 -43.29
C GLU A 726 2.64 57.88 -42.00
N THR A 727 3.35 58.69 -41.21
CA THR A 727 3.97 58.28 -39.94
C THR A 727 2.92 58.00 -38.86
N GLU A 728 1.91 58.88 -38.72
CA GLU A 728 0.81 58.71 -37.75
C GLU A 728 -0.09 57.52 -38.10
N ARG A 729 -0.33 57.31 -39.41
CA ARG A 729 -1.09 56.16 -39.89
C ARG A 729 -0.41 54.84 -39.52
N PHE A 730 0.90 54.75 -39.76
CA PHE A 730 1.67 53.56 -39.43
C PHE A 730 1.73 53.32 -37.90
N GLU A 731 1.90 54.37 -37.11
CA GLU A 731 1.87 54.29 -35.64
C GLU A 731 0.52 53.79 -35.11
N ALA A 732 -0.61 54.32 -35.64
CA ALA A 732 -1.95 53.90 -35.22
C ALA A 732 -2.24 52.43 -35.57
N ILE A 733 -1.81 51.97 -36.74
CA ILE A 733 -1.94 50.56 -37.17
C ILE A 733 -1.13 49.65 -36.26
N LEU A 734 0.15 49.98 -36.04
CA LEU A 734 1.02 49.20 -35.16
C LEU A 734 0.48 49.17 -33.73
N LYS A 735 0.06 50.31 -33.19
CA LYS A 735 -0.55 50.40 -31.86
C LYS A 735 -1.71 49.41 -31.73
N ARG A 736 -2.64 49.42 -32.69
CA ARG A 736 -3.81 48.52 -32.65
C ARG A 736 -3.42 47.05 -32.76
N ALA A 737 -2.46 46.73 -33.63
CA ALA A 737 -1.96 45.37 -33.80
C ALA A 737 -1.24 44.84 -32.54
N PHE A 738 -0.38 45.64 -31.92
CA PHE A 738 0.29 45.30 -30.67
C PHE A 738 -0.68 45.22 -29.50
N GLU A 739 -1.65 46.13 -29.38
CA GLU A 739 -2.69 46.09 -28.35
C GLU A 739 -3.51 44.80 -28.44
N ALA A 740 -3.97 44.42 -29.63
CA ALA A 740 -4.73 43.18 -29.85
C ALA A 740 -3.86 41.94 -29.54
N ALA A 741 -2.61 41.90 -30.00
CA ALA A 741 -1.69 40.78 -29.76
C ALA A 741 -1.36 40.61 -28.26
N ILE A 742 -1.06 41.69 -27.55
CA ILE A 742 -0.78 41.67 -26.11
C ILE A 742 -2.04 41.27 -25.32
N THR A 743 -3.23 41.75 -25.73
CA THR A 743 -4.49 41.36 -25.10
C THR A 743 -4.78 39.87 -25.29
N VAL A 744 -4.51 39.31 -26.48
CA VAL A 744 -4.61 37.86 -26.73
C VAL A 744 -3.65 37.07 -25.85
N LEU A 745 -2.40 37.51 -25.71
CA LEU A 745 -1.42 36.87 -24.81
C LEU A 745 -1.87 36.94 -23.34
N ALA A 746 -2.42 38.07 -22.91
CA ALA A 746 -2.87 38.29 -21.54
C ALA A 746 -4.11 37.47 -21.20
N ILE A 747 -5.16 37.51 -22.02
CA ILE A 747 -6.43 36.80 -21.74
C ILE A 747 -6.25 35.28 -21.78
N ALA A 748 -5.30 34.80 -22.57
CA ALA A 748 -5.10 33.39 -22.77
C ALA A 748 -4.40 32.70 -21.59
N CYS A 749 -3.90 33.38 -20.53
CA CYS A 749 -3.23 32.65 -19.44
C CYS A 749 -4.15 31.54 -18.88
N PRO A 750 -3.75 30.25 -18.93
CA PRO A 750 -4.53 29.15 -18.37
C PRO A 750 -4.30 29.03 -16.85
N CYS A 751 -4.09 30.14 -16.16
CA CYS A 751 -3.74 30.23 -14.75
C CYS A 751 -4.76 29.45 -13.86
N SER A 752 -6.06 29.51 -14.19
CA SER A 752 -7.12 28.77 -13.50
C SER A 752 -7.17 27.27 -13.85
N LEU A 753 -6.65 26.87 -15.01
CA LEU A 753 -6.59 25.48 -15.47
C LEU A 753 -5.61 24.65 -14.65
N GLY A 754 -4.42 25.19 -14.40
CA GLY A 754 -3.38 24.53 -13.59
C GLY A 754 -3.77 24.39 -12.12
N LEU A 755 -4.71 25.23 -11.65
CA LEU A 755 -5.21 25.25 -10.27
C LEU A 755 -6.42 24.35 -10.04
N ALA A 756 -7.23 24.13 -11.07
CA ALA A 756 -8.52 23.44 -10.98
C ALA A 756 -8.47 22.08 -10.28
N THR A 757 -7.45 21.29 -10.60
CA THR A 757 -7.25 19.94 -10.08
C THR A 757 -6.59 19.91 -8.71
N PRO A 758 -5.37 20.46 -8.50
CA PRO A 758 -4.66 20.28 -7.23
C PRO A 758 -5.42 20.90 -6.05
N THR A 759 -6.11 22.03 -6.21
CA THR A 759 -6.89 22.63 -5.13
C THR A 759 -8.10 21.76 -4.73
N ALA A 760 -8.81 21.18 -5.70
CA ALA A 760 -9.96 20.33 -5.42
C ALA A 760 -9.53 18.98 -4.80
N VAL A 761 -8.46 18.36 -5.31
CA VAL A 761 -7.89 17.12 -4.74
C VAL A 761 -7.44 17.36 -3.30
N MET A 762 -6.66 18.41 -3.04
CA MET A 762 -6.13 18.75 -1.71
C MET A 762 -7.22 19.05 -0.68
N VAL A 763 -8.27 19.80 -1.07
CA VAL A 763 -9.43 20.02 -0.19
C VAL A 763 -10.21 18.71 0.01
N GLY A 764 -10.37 17.89 -1.05
CA GLY A 764 -11.06 16.61 -1.00
C GLY A 764 -10.39 15.60 -0.07
N THR A 765 -9.08 15.40 -0.19
CA THR A 765 -8.29 14.50 0.66
C THR A 765 -8.23 15.00 2.11
N GLY A 766 -8.09 16.30 2.34
CA GLY A 766 -8.15 16.89 3.68
C GLY A 766 -9.49 16.67 4.38
N ILE A 767 -10.61 16.78 3.65
CA ILE A 767 -11.95 16.48 4.19
C ILE A 767 -12.11 14.97 4.41
N GLY A 768 -11.60 14.13 3.51
CA GLY A 768 -11.55 12.68 3.69
C GLY A 768 -10.87 12.31 5.01
N ALA A 769 -9.64 12.81 5.21
CA ALA A 769 -8.85 12.54 6.42
C ALA A 769 -9.59 12.99 7.69
N SER A 770 -10.20 14.18 7.69
CA SER A 770 -11.00 14.65 8.83
C SER A 770 -12.24 13.79 9.14
N ASN A 771 -12.69 12.97 8.19
CA ASN A 771 -13.82 12.06 8.32
C ASN A 771 -13.41 10.58 8.54
N GLY A 772 -12.11 10.31 8.70
CA GLY A 772 -11.56 8.96 8.86
C GLY A 772 -11.36 8.19 7.54
N ILE A 773 -11.25 8.89 6.41
CA ILE A 773 -11.03 8.31 5.08
C ILE A 773 -9.70 8.84 4.53
N LEU A 774 -8.65 8.05 4.67
CA LEU A 774 -7.33 8.37 4.15
C LEU A 774 -7.26 7.90 2.70
N ILE A 775 -6.84 8.77 1.79
CA ILE A 775 -6.75 8.45 0.36
C ILE A 775 -5.30 8.63 -0.04
N LYS A 776 -4.62 7.55 -0.41
CA LYS A 776 -3.23 7.52 -0.84
C LYS A 776 -3.11 8.00 -2.28
N GLY A 777 -3.16 9.30 -2.45
CA GLY A 777 -2.79 9.94 -3.70
C GLY A 777 -3.93 10.44 -4.55
N GLY A 778 -3.56 11.14 -5.62
CA GLY A 778 -4.51 11.68 -6.58
C GLY A 778 -5.18 10.62 -7.46
N GLU A 779 -4.51 9.50 -7.72
CA GLU A 779 -4.99 8.43 -8.59
C GLU A 779 -6.14 7.61 -7.98
N PRO A 780 -6.02 7.04 -6.76
CA PRO A 780 -7.15 6.34 -6.13
C PRO A 780 -8.37 7.24 -5.93
N LEU A 781 -8.15 8.53 -5.65
CA LEU A 781 -9.23 9.51 -5.55
C LEU A 781 -10.00 9.63 -6.87
N GLU A 782 -9.33 9.67 -8.02
CA GLU A 782 -10.00 9.80 -9.32
C GLU A 782 -10.62 8.46 -9.78
N MET A 783 -9.91 7.36 -9.57
CA MET A 783 -10.39 6.02 -9.93
C MET A 783 -11.63 5.63 -9.13
N ALA A 784 -11.73 6.02 -7.85
CA ALA A 784 -12.91 5.80 -7.02
C ALA A 784 -14.21 6.42 -7.61
N HIS A 785 -14.11 7.45 -8.46
CA HIS A 785 -15.27 8.04 -9.13
C HIS A 785 -15.75 7.15 -10.29
N LYS A 786 -14.82 6.42 -10.93
CA LYS A 786 -15.04 5.55 -12.08
C LYS A 786 -15.46 4.13 -11.68
N VAL A 787 -15.34 3.76 -10.40
CA VAL A 787 -15.71 2.45 -9.86
C VAL A 787 -17.13 2.06 -10.29
N THR A 788 -17.22 0.93 -10.99
CA THR A 788 -18.47 0.31 -11.43
C THR A 788 -18.81 -0.91 -10.59
N THR A 789 -17.80 -1.58 -10.05
CA THR A 789 -17.93 -2.85 -9.32
C THR A 789 -17.16 -2.76 -8.01
N VAL A 790 -17.83 -3.07 -6.90
CA VAL A 790 -17.22 -3.18 -5.57
C VAL A 790 -17.23 -4.65 -5.18
N VAL A 791 -16.05 -5.18 -4.93
CA VAL A 791 -15.83 -6.53 -4.42
C VAL A 791 -15.54 -6.40 -2.93
N PHE A 792 -16.32 -7.09 -2.11
CA PHE A 792 -16.07 -7.18 -0.67
C PHE A 792 -15.43 -8.52 -0.34
N ASP A 793 -14.40 -8.49 0.50
CA ASP A 793 -14.04 -9.66 1.29
C ASP A 793 -15.12 -9.93 2.36
N LYS A 794 -15.24 -11.19 2.77
CA LYS A 794 -16.23 -11.58 3.78
C LYS A 794 -15.73 -11.30 5.20
N THR A 795 -14.60 -11.90 5.55
CA THR A 795 -14.19 -12.10 6.95
C THR A 795 -13.53 -10.84 7.47
N GLY A 796 -14.09 -10.22 8.50
CA GLY A 796 -13.58 -8.98 9.09
C GLY A 796 -13.92 -7.70 8.31
N THR A 797 -14.30 -7.84 7.04
CA THR A 797 -14.88 -6.77 6.22
C THR A 797 -16.42 -6.69 6.33
N ILE A 798 -17.17 -7.67 5.81
CA ILE A 798 -18.64 -7.70 5.91
C ILE A 798 -19.10 -8.20 7.28
N THR A 799 -18.33 -9.13 7.85
CA THR A 799 -18.55 -9.68 9.17
C THR A 799 -17.68 -8.99 10.22
N GLU A 800 -17.93 -9.26 11.50
CA GLU A 800 -17.16 -8.73 12.61
C GLU A 800 -15.74 -9.33 12.69
N GLY A 801 -15.47 -10.45 11.98
CA GLY A 801 -14.14 -11.05 11.84
C GLY A 801 -13.70 -11.89 13.03
N HIS A 802 -14.59 -12.11 14.00
CA HIS A 802 -14.33 -12.96 15.16
C HIS A 802 -15.55 -13.84 15.44
N PRO A 803 -15.35 -15.16 15.61
CA PRO A 803 -16.44 -16.08 15.85
C PRO A 803 -17.12 -15.76 17.17
N ARG A 804 -18.46 -15.79 17.17
CA ARG A 804 -19.26 -15.67 18.39
C ARG A 804 -20.25 -16.81 18.50
N LEU A 805 -20.56 -17.17 19.73
CA LEU A 805 -21.62 -18.12 20.03
C LEU A 805 -22.96 -17.50 19.61
N VAL A 806 -23.71 -18.17 18.72
CA VAL A 806 -25.01 -17.67 18.23
C VAL A 806 -26.16 -18.48 18.83
N ARG A 807 -26.02 -19.81 18.84
CA ARG A 807 -27.04 -20.71 19.39
C ARG A 807 -26.45 -21.87 20.17
N VAL A 808 -27.21 -22.34 21.14
CA VAL A 808 -26.95 -23.60 21.84
C VAL A 808 -28.21 -24.43 21.85
N HIS A 809 -28.18 -25.58 21.18
CA HIS A 809 -29.24 -26.57 21.26
C HIS A 809 -28.90 -27.58 22.34
N THR A 810 -29.76 -27.75 23.33
CA THR A 810 -29.57 -28.72 24.42
C THR A 810 -30.54 -29.89 24.29
N PHE A 811 -30.05 -31.11 24.50
CA PHE A 811 -30.83 -32.37 24.42
C PHE A 811 -31.11 -32.98 25.80
N VAL A 812 -30.51 -32.43 26.86
CA VAL A 812 -30.63 -32.94 28.23
C VAL A 812 -31.64 -32.10 29.01
N SER A 813 -32.38 -32.76 29.91
CA SER A 813 -33.29 -32.08 30.84
C SER A 813 -32.52 -31.16 31.79
N GLN A 814 -33.04 -29.95 32.01
CA GLN A 814 -32.48 -28.97 32.96
C GLN A 814 -32.45 -29.49 34.41
N VAL A 815 -33.26 -30.50 34.71
CA VAL A 815 -33.27 -31.19 36.02
C VAL A 815 -31.98 -32.00 36.20
N ALA A 816 -31.54 -32.72 35.17
CA ALA A 816 -30.33 -33.55 35.22
C ALA A 816 -29.03 -32.74 35.03
N LEU A 817 -29.04 -31.75 34.13
CA LEU A 817 -27.88 -30.88 33.90
C LEU A 817 -28.33 -29.43 33.70
N PRO A 818 -28.21 -28.58 34.74
CA PRO A 818 -28.55 -27.16 34.62
C PRO A 818 -27.67 -26.46 33.58
N LEU A 819 -28.27 -25.57 32.78
CA LEU A 819 -27.59 -24.80 31.74
C LEU A 819 -26.28 -24.15 32.21
N ARG A 820 -26.26 -23.56 33.41
CA ARG A 820 -25.04 -22.96 33.98
C ARG A 820 -23.92 -23.97 34.20
N ARG A 821 -24.26 -25.14 34.74
CA ARG A 821 -23.30 -26.21 35.00
C ARG A 821 -22.76 -26.77 33.69
N MET A 822 -23.63 -26.96 32.69
CA MET A 822 -23.22 -27.35 31.35
C MET A 822 -22.24 -26.33 30.74
N LEU A 823 -22.59 -25.04 30.77
CA LEU A 823 -21.73 -23.98 30.24
C LEU A 823 -20.39 -23.90 30.98
N ALA A 824 -20.38 -24.04 32.31
CA ALA A 824 -19.16 -24.06 33.10
C ALA A 824 -18.22 -25.22 32.70
N ILE A 825 -18.78 -26.43 32.48
CA ILE A 825 -18.02 -27.60 32.02
C ILE A 825 -17.44 -27.36 30.64
N VAL A 826 -18.28 -26.92 29.70
CA VAL A 826 -17.90 -26.68 28.29
C VAL A 826 -16.87 -25.56 28.17
N GLY A 827 -17.08 -24.42 28.84
CA GLY A 827 -16.15 -23.30 28.82
C GLY A 827 -14.81 -23.63 29.47
N SER A 828 -14.80 -24.42 30.55
CA SER A 828 -13.54 -24.90 31.15
C SER A 828 -12.81 -25.90 30.24
N ALA A 829 -13.53 -26.73 29.50
CA ALA A 829 -12.93 -27.65 28.53
C ALA A 829 -12.25 -26.89 27.37
N GLU A 830 -12.91 -25.84 26.86
CA GLU A 830 -12.43 -25.02 25.74
C GLU A 830 -11.46 -23.91 26.16
N SER A 831 -11.29 -23.62 27.46
CA SER A 831 -10.37 -22.56 27.91
C SER A 831 -8.91 -22.82 27.57
N ASN A 832 -8.53 -24.10 27.43
CA ASN A 832 -7.18 -24.52 27.03
C ASN A 832 -7.03 -24.67 25.51
N SER A 833 -8.09 -24.43 24.74
CA SER A 833 -8.09 -24.53 23.28
C SER A 833 -7.59 -23.22 22.66
N GLU A 834 -6.55 -23.30 21.84
CA GLU A 834 -6.04 -22.16 21.07
C GLU A 834 -6.91 -21.84 19.83
N HIS A 835 -7.87 -22.71 19.53
CA HIS A 835 -8.72 -22.54 18.36
C HIS A 835 -9.71 -21.38 18.56
N PRO A 836 -9.96 -20.51 17.55
CA PRO A 836 -10.89 -19.37 17.66
C PRO A 836 -12.32 -19.75 18.12
N ILE A 837 -12.77 -20.96 17.76
CA ILE A 837 -14.03 -21.58 18.21
C ILE A 837 -14.04 -21.77 19.73
N GLY A 838 -12.96 -22.36 20.28
CA GLY A 838 -12.83 -22.59 21.72
C GLY A 838 -12.73 -21.29 22.51
N ALA A 839 -11.96 -20.34 21.98
CA ALA A 839 -11.89 -18.98 22.52
C ALA A 839 -13.28 -18.31 22.57
N ALA A 840 -14.08 -18.40 21.50
CA ALA A 840 -15.43 -17.83 21.45
C ALA A 840 -16.37 -18.44 22.50
N ILE A 841 -16.32 -19.76 22.68
CA ILE A 841 -17.08 -20.48 23.71
C ILE A 841 -16.63 -20.04 25.10
N ALA A 842 -15.32 -20.05 25.37
CA ALA A 842 -14.77 -19.67 26.67
C ALA A 842 -15.09 -18.20 27.02
N THR A 843 -14.93 -17.26 26.08
CA THR A 843 -15.29 -15.85 26.31
C THR A 843 -16.77 -15.70 26.63
N PHE A 844 -17.67 -16.35 25.86
CA PHE A 844 -19.10 -16.31 26.14
C PHE A 844 -19.43 -16.86 27.54
N VAL A 845 -18.88 -18.01 27.91
CA VAL A 845 -19.15 -18.64 29.21
C VAL A 845 -18.63 -17.76 30.34
N LYS A 846 -17.44 -17.18 30.18
CA LYS A 846 -16.80 -16.28 31.15
C LYS A 846 -17.67 -15.04 31.41
N GLU A 847 -18.17 -14.41 30.35
CA GLU A 847 -19.06 -13.25 30.43
C GLU A 847 -20.43 -13.61 31.03
N HIS A 848 -20.99 -14.74 30.63
CA HIS A 848 -22.31 -15.19 31.09
C HIS A 848 -22.31 -15.57 32.58
N LEU A 849 -21.29 -16.33 33.03
CA LEU A 849 -21.15 -16.76 34.42
C LEU A 849 -20.52 -15.69 35.33
N ARG A 850 -19.97 -14.61 34.75
CA ARG A 850 -19.29 -13.51 35.46
C ARG A 850 -18.22 -14.00 36.45
N THR A 851 -17.42 -14.97 36.03
CA THR A 851 -16.29 -15.53 36.78
C THR A 851 -14.97 -15.32 36.04
N ASP A 852 -13.88 -15.17 36.78
CA ASP A 852 -12.53 -15.08 36.21
C ASP A 852 -11.75 -16.41 36.32
N GLU A 853 -12.30 -17.40 37.01
CA GLU A 853 -11.68 -18.69 37.30
C GLU A 853 -12.28 -19.81 36.44
N TRP A 854 -11.44 -20.77 36.03
CA TRP A 854 -11.85 -21.96 35.30
C TRP A 854 -11.79 -23.21 36.18
N ALA A 855 -12.59 -24.23 35.86
CA ALA A 855 -12.48 -25.54 36.48
C ALA A 855 -11.19 -26.26 36.03
N MET A 856 -10.68 -27.18 36.85
CA MET A 856 -9.39 -27.83 36.60
C MET A 856 -9.54 -28.87 35.48
N THR A 857 -8.78 -28.69 34.40
CA THR A 857 -8.74 -29.61 33.26
C THR A 857 -7.54 -30.56 33.35
N SER A 858 -7.77 -31.83 33.06
CA SER A 858 -6.74 -32.88 33.01
C SER A 858 -6.92 -33.73 31.74
N ARG A 859 -5.84 -34.39 31.29
CA ARG A 859 -5.84 -35.23 30.07
C ARG A 859 -6.38 -34.52 28.83
N PHE A 860 -6.05 -33.23 28.66
CA PHE A 860 -6.44 -32.46 27.47
C PHE A 860 -5.75 -33.01 26.21
N ARG A 861 -6.54 -33.37 25.21
CA ARG A 861 -6.09 -33.71 23.85
C ARG A 861 -6.87 -32.88 22.85
N ALA A 862 -6.16 -32.27 21.92
CA ALA A 862 -6.73 -31.62 20.75
C ALA A 862 -6.29 -32.38 19.49
N SER A 863 -7.21 -32.61 18.57
CA SER A 863 -6.94 -33.21 17.26
C SER A 863 -7.39 -32.25 16.16
N ALA A 864 -6.44 -31.84 15.32
CA ALA A 864 -6.70 -30.92 14.22
C ALA A 864 -7.80 -31.47 13.29
N GLY A 865 -8.75 -30.60 12.90
CA GLY A 865 -9.88 -30.97 12.05
C GLY A 865 -10.98 -31.82 12.72
N ASN A 866 -10.78 -32.25 13.98
CA ASN A 866 -11.73 -33.09 14.70
C ASN A 866 -12.37 -32.37 15.90
N GLY A 867 -11.58 -32.01 16.90
CA GLY A 867 -12.07 -31.44 18.16
C GLY A 867 -11.14 -31.66 19.35
N ILE A 868 -11.69 -31.46 20.55
CA ILE A 868 -11.00 -31.62 21.83
C ILE A 868 -11.62 -32.74 22.68
N SER A 869 -10.82 -33.32 23.56
CA SER A 869 -11.27 -34.23 24.61
C SER A 869 -10.49 -33.96 25.90
N CYS A 870 -11.16 -33.81 27.02
CA CYS A 870 -10.52 -33.58 28.31
C CYS A 870 -11.39 -34.04 29.47
N ASP A 871 -10.79 -34.13 30.66
CA ASP A 871 -11.51 -34.36 31.89
C ASP A 871 -11.54 -33.08 32.72
N VAL A 872 -12.76 -32.65 33.07
CA VAL A 872 -13.01 -31.44 33.85
C VAL A 872 -13.37 -31.84 35.28
N SER A 873 -12.67 -31.26 36.25
CA SER A 873 -12.84 -31.50 37.69
C SER A 873 -13.01 -30.18 38.45
N SER A 874 -13.54 -30.23 39.67
CA SER A 874 -13.75 -29.04 40.53
C SER A 874 -14.74 -27.99 39.98
N VAL A 875 -15.73 -28.42 39.19
CA VAL A 875 -16.78 -27.54 38.65
C VAL A 875 -17.58 -26.86 39.76
N GLU A 876 -17.82 -27.53 40.88
CA GLU A 876 -18.56 -26.96 42.02
C GLU A 876 -17.81 -25.79 42.68
N GLN A 877 -16.47 -25.81 42.70
CA GLN A 877 -15.67 -24.72 43.23
C GLN A 877 -15.76 -23.48 42.34
N MET A 878 -15.70 -23.66 41.02
CA MET A 878 -15.91 -22.59 40.03
C MET A 878 -17.34 -22.02 40.12
N MET A 879 -18.34 -22.88 40.31
CA MET A 879 -19.73 -22.45 40.49
C MET A 879 -19.93 -21.65 41.79
N ALA A 880 -19.18 -21.98 42.85
CA ALA A 880 -19.20 -21.23 44.10
C ALA A 880 -18.53 -19.85 44.00
N SER A 881 -17.56 -19.65 43.08
CA SER A 881 -16.95 -18.35 42.82
C SER A 881 -17.75 -17.47 41.86
N CYS A 882 -18.82 -17.99 41.25
CA CYS A 882 -19.72 -17.22 40.39
C CYS A 882 -20.51 -16.17 41.20
N ARG A 883 -20.53 -14.91 40.73
CA ARG A 883 -21.18 -13.79 41.43
C ARG A 883 -22.70 -13.86 41.30
N SER A 884 -23.43 -13.69 42.41
CA SER A 884 -24.90 -13.69 42.47
C SER A 884 -25.50 -12.65 41.51
N GLY A 885 -26.11 -13.11 40.41
CA GLY A 885 -26.69 -12.24 39.38
C GLY A 885 -26.76 -12.81 37.96
N ALA A 886 -26.27 -14.03 37.72
CA ALA A 886 -26.74 -14.79 36.56
C ALA A 886 -28.25 -15.07 36.76
N GLU A 887 -29.06 -15.06 35.69
CA GLU A 887 -30.47 -15.50 35.75
C GLU A 887 -30.51 -17.03 35.63
N ASP A 888 -31.27 -17.71 36.48
CA ASP A 888 -31.45 -19.16 36.35
C ASP A 888 -32.62 -19.38 35.37
N TYR A 889 -32.29 -19.76 34.13
CA TYR A 889 -33.30 -20.00 33.09
C TYR A 889 -33.98 -21.38 33.22
N THR A 890 -33.72 -22.10 34.31
CA THR A 890 -34.13 -23.47 34.59
C THR A 890 -35.64 -23.66 34.46
N GLU A 891 -36.45 -22.70 34.90
CA GLU A 891 -37.92 -22.76 34.76
C GLU A 891 -38.40 -22.53 33.31
N LYS A 892 -37.70 -21.69 32.54
CA LYS A 892 -38.10 -21.30 31.16
C LYS A 892 -37.69 -22.32 30.09
N LEU A 893 -36.68 -23.16 30.36
CA LEU A 893 -36.20 -24.23 29.49
C LEU A 893 -36.82 -25.61 29.80
N SER A 894 -37.86 -25.69 30.63
CA SER A 894 -38.50 -26.94 31.04
C SER A 894 -39.39 -27.61 29.97
N VAL A 895 -39.78 -26.87 28.92
CA VAL A 895 -40.74 -27.32 27.90
C VAL A 895 -40.06 -27.53 26.54
N ARG A 896 -40.43 -28.60 25.83
CA ARG A 896 -39.90 -28.96 24.50
C ARG A 896 -40.12 -27.83 23.49
N GLY A 897 -39.07 -27.45 22.75
CA GLY A 897 -39.13 -26.37 21.75
C GLY A 897 -39.08 -24.96 22.32
N CYS A 898 -38.90 -24.78 23.63
CA CYS A 898 -38.67 -23.46 24.21
C CYS A 898 -37.36 -22.87 23.71
N THR A 899 -37.43 -21.62 23.26
CA THR A 899 -36.28 -20.79 22.90
C THR A 899 -36.12 -19.69 23.94
N VAL A 900 -34.98 -19.66 24.61
CA VAL A 900 -34.63 -18.61 25.57
C VAL A 900 -33.49 -17.79 24.99
N ARG A 901 -33.65 -16.47 24.95
CA ARG A 901 -32.61 -15.56 24.47
C ARG A 901 -31.84 -14.98 25.66
N ILE A 902 -30.55 -15.27 25.74
CA ILE A 902 -29.67 -14.79 26.81
C ILE A 902 -29.24 -13.36 26.48
N ALA A 903 -29.73 -12.38 27.26
CA ALA A 903 -29.29 -11.00 27.18
C ALA A 903 -28.05 -10.77 28.08
N PRO A 904 -27.10 -9.89 27.72
CA PRO A 904 -27.12 -8.94 26.59
C PRO A 904 -26.58 -9.50 25.25
N HIS A 905 -26.05 -10.72 25.21
CA HIS A 905 -25.30 -11.26 24.07
C HIS A 905 -26.16 -11.74 22.89
N GLY A 906 -27.48 -11.89 23.09
CA GLY A 906 -28.43 -12.23 22.03
C GLY A 906 -28.43 -13.70 21.60
N VAL A 907 -27.72 -14.58 22.33
CA VAL A 907 -27.59 -16.01 22.08
C VAL A 907 -28.91 -16.72 22.33
N GLU A 908 -29.35 -17.56 21.39
CA GLU A 908 -30.58 -18.35 21.50
C GLU A 908 -30.26 -19.76 22.02
N VAL A 909 -30.80 -20.11 23.19
CA VAL A 909 -30.74 -21.47 23.73
C VAL A 909 -32.07 -22.16 23.44
N ILE A 910 -32.00 -23.29 22.74
CA ILE A 910 -33.17 -24.04 22.27
C ILE A 910 -33.17 -25.41 22.93
N GLN A 911 -34.28 -25.76 23.57
CA GLN A 911 -34.48 -27.12 24.11
C GLN A 911 -34.94 -28.05 22.98
N GLY A 912 -34.04 -28.95 22.55
CA GLY A 912 -34.29 -29.98 21.54
C GLY A 912 -35.15 -31.14 22.07
N THR A 913 -35.25 -32.23 21.30
CA THR A 913 -35.94 -33.44 21.73
C THR A 913 -35.20 -34.05 22.93
N ILE A 914 -35.90 -34.20 24.05
CA ILE A 914 -35.31 -34.70 25.30
C ILE A 914 -35.14 -36.22 25.18
N ASN A 915 -33.92 -36.70 25.40
CA ASN A 915 -33.68 -38.13 25.57
C ASN A 915 -34.14 -38.56 26.97
N GLU A 916 -35.27 -39.26 27.05
CA GLU A 916 -35.85 -39.77 28.31
C GLU A 916 -35.01 -40.89 28.97
N SER A 917 -33.90 -41.31 28.36
CA SER A 917 -33.01 -42.37 28.86
C SER A 917 -31.87 -41.90 29.76
N ILE A 918 -31.82 -40.62 30.12
CA ILE A 918 -30.72 -39.99 30.86
C ILE A 918 -31.09 -39.77 32.33
N ASN A 919 -30.41 -40.49 33.25
CA ASN A 919 -30.63 -40.37 34.69
C ASN A 919 -29.75 -39.26 35.29
N GLU A 920 -30.17 -38.66 36.43
CA GLU A 920 -29.37 -37.67 37.15
C GLU A 920 -27.97 -38.20 37.52
N ASP A 921 -27.86 -39.50 37.84
CA ASP A 921 -26.62 -40.16 38.26
C ASP A 921 -25.50 -40.13 37.19
N ASP A 922 -25.82 -39.99 35.90
CA ASP A 922 -24.83 -39.97 34.82
C ASP A 922 -23.96 -38.69 34.82
N PHE A 923 -24.43 -37.61 35.45
CA PHE A 923 -23.74 -36.30 35.50
C PHE A 923 -23.32 -35.87 36.91
N LEU A 924 -23.44 -36.76 37.89
CA LEU A 924 -22.99 -36.60 39.27
C LEU A 924 -21.49 -36.91 39.57
N PRO A 925 -20.62 -37.46 38.68
CA PRO A 925 -19.24 -37.74 39.08
C PRO A 925 -18.43 -36.44 39.32
N LYS A 926 -17.50 -36.49 40.28
CA LYS A 926 -16.54 -35.39 40.59
C LYS A 926 -15.65 -35.00 39.40
N VAL A 927 -15.52 -35.88 38.41
CA VAL A 927 -14.75 -35.68 37.19
C VAL A 927 -15.67 -35.97 36.00
N CYS A 928 -15.84 -34.99 35.12
CA CYS A 928 -16.66 -35.08 33.92
C CYS A 928 -15.74 -35.26 32.69
N ARG A 929 -15.94 -36.33 31.93
CA ARG A 929 -15.23 -36.53 30.66
C ARG A 929 -15.97 -35.78 29.55
N VAL A 930 -15.30 -34.81 28.93
CA VAL A 930 -15.87 -33.91 27.92
C VAL A 930 -15.23 -34.18 26.57
N VAL A 931 -16.05 -34.27 25.53
CA VAL A 931 -15.61 -34.40 24.13
C VAL A 931 -16.39 -33.38 23.31
N ILE A 932 -15.69 -32.47 22.64
CA ILE A 932 -16.30 -31.43 21.79
C ILE A 932 -15.69 -31.53 20.40
N GLY A 933 -16.50 -31.58 19.34
CA GLY A 933 -15.97 -31.66 17.99
C GLY A 933 -17.00 -31.99 16.92
N ASN A 934 -16.51 -32.43 15.76
CA ASN A 934 -17.33 -32.91 14.66
C ASN A 934 -17.94 -34.30 14.97
N GLU A 935 -18.90 -34.75 14.15
CA GLU A 935 -19.58 -36.04 14.31
C GLU A 935 -18.61 -37.24 14.33
N ARG A 936 -17.55 -37.18 13.52
CA ARG A 936 -16.51 -38.22 13.47
C ARG A 936 -15.76 -38.34 14.80
N TRP A 937 -15.42 -37.21 15.42
CA TRP A 937 -14.71 -37.15 16.69
C TRP A 937 -15.53 -37.73 17.84
N ILE A 938 -16.82 -37.39 17.86
CA ILE A 938 -17.79 -37.91 18.85
C ILE A 938 -17.96 -39.42 18.69
N THR A 939 -18.12 -39.90 17.45
CA THR A 939 -18.25 -41.34 17.16
C THR A 939 -16.97 -42.11 17.51
N LYS A 940 -15.78 -41.55 17.25
CA LYS A 940 -14.47 -42.14 17.61
C LYS A 940 -14.32 -42.34 19.12
N HIS A 941 -14.98 -41.53 19.94
CA HIS A 941 -14.99 -41.65 21.39
C HIS A 941 -16.11 -42.55 21.94
N GLY A 942 -16.81 -43.27 21.06
CA GLY A 942 -17.85 -44.23 21.45
C GLY A 942 -19.16 -43.59 21.91
N VAL A 943 -19.40 -42.32 21.55
CA VAL A 943 -20.64 -41.60 21.85
C VAL A 943 -21.64 -41.80 20.71
N ILE A 944 -22.86 -42.22 21.04
CA ILE A 944 -23.95 -42.37 20.08
C ILE A 944 -24.54 -40.98 19.81
N VAL A 945 -24.60 -40.59 18.53
CA VAL A 945 -25.25 -39.35 18.08
C VAL A 945 -26.65 -39.70 17.57
N ASP A 946 -27.68 -39.11 18.16
CA ASP A 946 -29.06 -39.35 17.74
C ASP A 946 -29.38 -38.64 16.42
N GLU A 947 -30.31 -39.22 15.66
CA GLU A 947 -30.78 -38.65 14.37
C GLU A 947 -31.32 -37.22 14.51
N ALA A 948 -31.92 -36.91 15.67
CA ALA A 948 -32.35 -35.55 16.00
C ALA A 948 -31.17 -34.55 16.09
N ALA A 949 -30.06 -34.94 16.72
CA ALA A 949 -28.88 -34.09 16.84
C ALA A 949 -28.20 -33.87 15.48
N THR A 950 -28.11 -34.91 14.65
CA THR A 950 -27.57 -34.81 13.28
C THR A 950 -28.44 -33.91 12.40
N SER A 951 -29.77 -34.00 12.50
CA SER A 951 -30.67 -33.13 11.73
C SER A 951 -30.51 -31.64 12.06
N ILE A 952 -30.40 -31.29 13.35
CA ILE A 952 -30.18 -29.92 13.82
C ILE A 952 -28.79 -29.41 13.40
N LEU A 953 -27.78 -30.28 13.49
CA LEU A 953 -26.43 -29.95 13.03
C LEU A 953 -26.42 -29.60 11.54
N MET A 954 -27.12 -30.37 10.70
CA MET A 954 -27.26 -30.07 9.27
C MET A 954 -28.05 -28.77 9.01
N GLU A 955 -29.16 -28.54 9.72
CA GLU A 955 -29.97 -27.33 9.58
C GLU A 955 -29.18 -26.05 9.92
N GLU A 956 -28.41 -26.07 11.01
CA GLU A 956 -27.59 -24.92 11.41
C GLU A 956 -26.39 -24.71 10.48
N GLN A 957 -25.82 -25.78 9.93
CA GLN A 957 -24.79 -25.69 8.88
C GLN A 957 -25.35 -25.09 7.58
N GLU A 958 -26.59 -25.38 7.21
CA GLU A 958 -27.26 -24.76 6.05
C GLU A 958 -27.50 -23.26 6.25
N LYS A 959 -27.69 -22.81 7.49
CA LYS A 959 -27.76 -21.39 7.85
C LYS A 959 -26.38 -20.70 7.81
N GLY A 960 -25.31 -21.44 7.53
CA GLY A 960 -23.93 -20.94 7.48
C GLY A 960 -23.24 -20.89 8.85
N HIS A 961 -23.80 -21.53 9.88
CA HIS A 961 -23.16 -21.62 11.18
C HIS A 961 -22.16 -22.78 11.22
N ILE A 962 -21.10 -22.60 12.00
CA ILE A 962 -20.20 -23.67 12.41
C ILE A 962 -20.87 -24.37 13.60
N ALA A 963 -21.37 -25.58 13.39
CA ALA A 963 -22.00 -26.38 14.43
C ALA A 963 -21.03 -27.46 14.94
N VAL A 964 -20.79 -27.50 16.26
CA VAL A 964 -19.99 -28.53 16.94
C VAL A 964 -20.85 -29.29 17.94
N LEU A 965 -20.61 -30.59 18.05
CA LEU A 965 -21.29 -31.46 19.02
C LEU A 965 -20.50 -31.46 20.32
N CYS A 966 -21.21 -31.45 21.44
CA CYS A 966 -20.64 -31.56 22.78
C CYS A 966 -21.22 -32.79 23.48
N ALA A 967 -20.33 -33.68 23.92
CA ALA A 967 -20.65 -34.85 24.70
C ALA A 967 -20.01 -34.81 26.09
N ILE A 968 -20.77 -35.22 27.11
CA ILE A 968 -20.32 -35.30 28.50
C ILE A 968 -20.61 -36.73 28.99
N ASN A 969 -19.62 -37.37 29.60
CA ASN A 969 -19.70 -38.73 30.15
C ASN A 969 -20.25 -39.78 29.17
N GLY A 970 -19.91 -39.66 27.89
CA GLY A 970 -20.32 -40.63 26.87
C GLY A 970 -21.70 -40.37 26.24
N ARG A 971 -22.38 -39.27 26.59
CA ARG A 971 -23.69 -38.89 26.03
C ARG A 971 -23.62 -37.55 25.31
N CYS A 972 -24.29 -37.43 24.17
CA CYS A 972 -24.40 -36.16 23.44
C CYS A 972 -25.34 -35.19 24.20
N VAL A 973 -24.81 -34.05 24.64
CA VAL A 973 -25.52 -33.10 25.51
C VAL A 973 -26.06 -31.93 24.72
N SER A 974 -25.27 -31.37 23.80
CA SER A 974 -25.63 -30.16 23.08
C SER A 974 -24.98 -30.06 21.70
N VAL A 975 -25.64 -29.31 20.80
CA VAL A 975 -25.03 -28.75 19.58
C VAL A 975 -24.78 -27.27 19.84
N ILE A 976 -23.52 -26.87 19.73
CA ILE A 976 -23.07 -25.51 19.91
C ILE A 976 -22.85 -24.89 18.52
N CYS A 977 -23.54 -23.79 18.24
CA CYS A 977 -23.49 -23.10 16.95
C CYS A 977 -22.75 -21.77 17.10
N ILE A 978 -21.73 -21.61 16.28
CA ILE A 978 -20.85 -20.46 16.25
C ILE A 978 -20.90 -19.88 14.85
N ALA A 979 -20.95 -18.55 14.74
CA ALA A 979 -20.86 -17.90 13.46
C ALA A 979 -20.10 -16.60 13.59
N ASP A 980 -19.51 -16.17 12.48
CA ASP A 980 -19.01 -14.82 12.34
C ASP A 980 -20.20 -13.93 11.94
N MET A 981 -20.57 -13.02 12.83
CA MET A 981 -21.77 -12.21 12.68
C MET A 981 -21.56 -11.13 11.62
N VAL A 982 -22.59 -10.90 10.81
CA VAL A 982 -22.60 -9.80 9.83
C VAL A 982 -22.71 -8.46 10.55
N LYS A 983 -21.91 -7.47 10.13
CA LYS A 983 -21.99 -6.11 10.68
C LYS A 983 -23.38 -5.51 10.47
N SER A 984 -23.88 -4.82 11.49
CA SER A 984 -25.25 -4.25 11.47
C SER A 984 -25.50 -3.24 10.34
N GLU A 985 -24.45 -2.58 9.85
CA GLU A 985 -24.44 -1.63 8.74
C GLU A 985 -24.23 -2.27 7.37
N ALA A 986 -23.81 -3.53 7.28
CA ALA A 986 -23.42 -4.14 6.01
C ALA A 986 -24.55 -4.11 4.98
N ALA A 987 -25.77 -4.48 5.38
CA ALA A 987 -26.95 -4.43 4.51
C ALA A 987 -27.26 -3.00 4.02
N LEU A 988 -27.06 -2.00 4.89
CA LEU A 988 -27.26 -0.60 4.55
C LEU A 988 -26.20 -0.09 3.57
N ALA A 989 -24.94 -0.45 3.78
CA ALA A 989 -23.84 -0.08 2.89
C ALA A 989 -24.01 -0.71 1.50
N VAL A 990 -24.33 -2.00 1.43
CA VAL A 990 -24.57 -2.71 0.15
C VAL A 990 -25.76 -2.11 -0.59
N TRP A 991 -26.88 -1.85 0.09
CA TRP A 991 -28.02 -1.17 -0.52
C TRP A 991 -27.66 0.22 -1.06
N ALA A 992 -26.88 1.00 -0.30
CA ALA A 992 -26.46 2.34 -0.72
C ALA A 992 -25.53 2.30 -1.95
N LEU A 993 -24.64 1.30 -2.05
CA LEU A 993 -23.79 1.08 -3.23
C LEU A 993 -24.62 0.65 -4.44
N GLN A 994 -25.58 -0.26 -4.26
CA GLN A 994 -26.49 -0.67 -5.33
C GLN A 994 -27.33 0.51 -5.84
N LYS A 995 -27.82 1.39 -4.95
CA LYS A 995 -28.53 2.62 -5.31
C LYS A 995 -27.64 3.62 -6.07
N MET A 996 -26.32 3.52 -5.95
CA MET A 996 -25.34 4.31 -6.71
C MET A 996 -25.01 3.71 -8.10
N ASN A 997 -25.77 2.69 -8.54
CA ASN A 997 -25.55 1.91 -9.75
C ASN A 997 -24.18 1.20 -9.78
N THR A 998 -23.73 0.72 -8.62
CA THR A 998 -22.49 -0.04 -8.48
C THR A 998 -22.84 -1.53 -8.28
N ARG A 999 -22.22 -2.41 -9.07
CA ARG A 999 -22.33 -3.87 -8.90
C ARG A 999 -21.60 -4.26 -7.62
N VAL A 1000 -22.23 -5.06 -6.76
CA VAL A 1000 -21.64 -5.52 -5.51
C VAL A 1000 -21.46 -7.03 -5.59
N VAL A 1001 -20.24 -7.49 -5.34
CA VAL A 1001 -19.84 -8.90 -5.40
C VAL A 1001 -19.19 -9.27 -4.07
N LEU A 1002 -19.48 -10.48 -3.57
CA LEU A 1002 -18.78 -11.06 -2.42
C LEU A 1002 -17.70 -12.02 -2.92
N LEU A 1003 -16.47 -11.89 -2.43
CA LEU A 1003 -15.36 -12.78 -2.75
C LEU A 1003 -14.82 -13.36 -1.46
N THR A 1004 -14.80 -14.69 -1.32
CA THR A 1004 -14.39 -15.33 -0.07
C THR A 1004 -13.76 -16.70 -0.27
N GLY A 1005 -12.87 -17.08 0.65
CA GLY A 1005 -12.30 -18.43 0.75
C GLY A 1005 -13.22 -19.42 1.46
N ASP A 1006 -14.29 -18.95 2.10
CA ASP A 1006 -15.22 -19.78 2.85
C ASP A 1006 -16.07 -20.67 1.93
N ASN A 1007 -16.66 -21.72 2.53
CA ASN A 1007 -17.58 -22.63 1.86
C ASN A 1007 -18.73 -21.88 1.19
N ALA A 1008 -19.10 -22.33 -0.02
CA ALA A 1008 -20.21 -21.80 -0.80
C ALA A 1008 -21.51 -21.61 -0.01
N ARG A 1009 -21.86 -22.55 0.87
CA ARG A 1009 -23.11 -22.48 1.67
C ARG A 1009 -23.09 -21.29 2.64
N THR A 1010 -21.98 -21.12 3.37
CA THR A 1010 -21.79 -20.01 4.31
C THR A 1010 -21.78 -18.67 3.58
N ALA A 1011 -21.08 -18.61 2.45
CA ALA A 1011 -20.99 -17.40 1.64
C ALA A 1011 -22.36 -16.99 1.06
N GLU A 1012 -23.16 -17.96 0.61
CA GLU A 1012 -24.54 -17.73 0.14
C GLU A 1012 -25.44 -17.19 1.26
N ALA A 1013 -25.37 -17.79 2.46
CA ALA A 1013 -26.14 -17.35 3.61
C ALA A 1013 -25.81 -15.89 4.00
N THR A 1014 -24.52 -15.56 4.08
CA THR A 1014 -24.07 -14.18 4.34
C THR A 1014 -24.56 -13.21 3.26
N ALA A 1015 -24.46 -13.59 1.99
CA ALA A 1015 -24.91 -12.76 0.87
C ALA A 1015 -26.42 -12.50 0.90
N LYS A 1016 -27.25 -13.51 1.24
CA LYS A 1016 -28.69 -13.36 1.41
C LYS A 1016 -29.07 -12.39 2.52
N GLN A 1017 -28.36 -12.43 3.65
CA GLN A 1017 -28.59 -11.53 4.79
C GLN A 1017 -28.30 -10.06 4.44
N VAL A 1018 -27.24 -9.82 3.66
CA VAL A 1018 -26.77 -8.47 3.29
C VAL A 1018 -27.47 -7.94 2.03
N GLY A 1019 -27.98 -8.82 1.16
CA GLY A 1019 -28.58 -8.45 -0.13
C GLY A 1019 -27.59 -8.41 -1.30
N ILE A 1020 -26.51 -9.20 -1.24
CA ILE A 1020 -25.54 -9.36 -2.34
C ILE A 1020 -26.06 -10.43 -3.30
N LYS A 1021 -26.06 -10.12 -4.61
CA LYS A 1021 -26.64 -11.00 -5.64
C LYS A 1021 -25.66 -12.04 -6.20
N GLU A 1022 -24.37 -11.80 -6.05
CA GLU A 1022 -23.31 -12.58 -6.70
C GLU A 1022 -22.16 -12.84 -5.74
N VAL A 1023 -21.77 -14.11 -5.64
CA VAL A 1023 -20.78 -14.60 -4.67
C VAL A 1023 -19.79 -15.51 -5.38
N PHE A 1024 -18.51 -15.29 -5.12
CA PHE A 1024 -17.42 -16.20 -5.47
C PHE A 1024 -16.88 -16.80 -4.17
N ALA A 1025 -17.11 -18.09 -3.98
CA ALA A 1025 -16.75 -18.83 -2.76
C ALA A 1025 -15.65 -19.86 -3.02
N GLU A 1026 -15.03 -20.35 -1.96
CA GLU A 1026 -13.94 -21.33 -2.00
C GLU A 1026 -12.74 -20.85 -2.83
N VAL A 1027 -12.46 -19.54 -2.79
CA VAL A 1027 -11.39 -18.90 -3.57
C VAL A 1027 -10.11 -18.75 -2.74
N LEU A 1028 -9.01 -19.29 -3.25
CA LEU A 1028 -7.67 -19.16 -2.65
C LEU A 1028 -7.13 -17.72 -2.78
N PRO A 1029 -6.18 -17.25 -1.93
CA PRO A 1029 -5.64 -15.88 -2.02
C PRO A 1029 -5.10 -15.51 -3.41
N ASN A 1030 -4.30 -16.38 -4.04
CA ASN A 1030 -3.78 -16.15 -5.41
C ASN A 1030 -4.90 -16.07 -6.45
N GLN A 1031 -5.99 -16.80 -6.22
CA GLN A 1031 -7.16 -16.80 -7.11
C GLN A 1031 -8.01 -15.53 -6.93
N LYS A 1032 -7.99 -14.88 -5.75
CA LYS A 1032 -8.67 -13.59 -5.54
C LYS A 1032 -8.08 -12.52 -6.45
N GLN A 1033 -6.75 -12.45 -6.55
CA GLN A 1033 -6.06 -11.54 -7.47
C GLN A 1033 -6.46 -11.79 -8.92
N LEU A 1034 -6.35 -13.05 -9.39
CA LEU A 1034 -6.72 -13.41 -10.77
C LEU A 1034 -8.17 -13.05 -11.08
N LYS A 1035 -9.08 -13.19 -10.11
CA LYS A 1035 -10.48 -12.82 -10.30
C LYS A 1035 -10.69 -11.32 -10.49
N ILE A 1036 -9.95 -10.50 -9.74
CA ILE A 1036 -9.96 -9.04 -9.89
C ILE A 1036 -9.41 -8.67 -11.27
N GLU A 1037 -8.31 -9.28 -11.71
CA GLU A 1037 -7.75 -9.07 -13.05
C GLU A 1037 -8.76 -9.44 -14.15
N GLN A 1038 -9.45 -10.57 -14.04
CA GLN A 1038 -10.51 -10.94 -14.97
C GLN A 1038 -11.64 -9.90 -15.06
N LEU A 1039 -12.09 -9.34 -13.92
CA LEU A 1039 -13.11 -8.30 -13.91
C LEU A 1039 -12.61 -7.00 -14.57
N ARG A 1040 -11.32 -6.66 -14.39
CA ARG A 1040 -10.68 -5.52 -15.04
C ARG A 1040 -10.53 -5.71 -16.55
N GLU A 1041 -10.16 -6.91 -17.01
CA GLU A 1041 -10.06 -7.24 -18.44
C GLU A 1041 -11.40 -7.11 -19.18
N VAL A 1042 -12.51 -7.34 -18.48
CA VAL A 1042 -13.87 -7.12 -19.01
C VAL A 1042 -14.21 -5.63 -19.15
N GLY A 1043 -13.35 -4.74 -18.64
CA GLY A 1043 -13.50 -3.30 -18.70
C GLY A 1043 -14.31 -2.72 -17.54
N GLU A 1044 -14.52 -3.48 -16.47
CA GLU A 1044 -15.07 -2.96 -15.21
C GLU A 1044 -13.97 -2.24 -14.42
N CYS A 1045 -14.34 -1.13 -13.78
CA CYS A 1045 -13.45 -0.49 -12.82
C CYS A 1045 -13.76 -1.06 -11.43
N VAL A 1046 -12.79 -1.80 -10.88
CA VAL A 1046 -12.99 -2.66 -9.72
C VAL A 1046 -12.41 -2.01 -8.47
N ALA A 1047 -13.24 -1.82 -7.45
CA ALA A 1047 -12.78 -1.52 -6.10
C ALA A 1047 -12.84 -2.79 -5.25
N MET A 1048 -11.73 -3.14 -4.60
CA MET A 1048 -11.66 -4.25 -3.64
C MET A 1048 -11.67 -3.67 -2.23
N VAL A 1049 -12.52 -4.21 -1.35
CA VAL A 1049 -12.58 -3.85 0.07
C VAL A 1049 -12.16 -5.06 0.89
N GLY A 1050 -11.15 -4.89 1.73
CA GLY A 1050 -10.60 -5.96 2.56
C GLY A 1050 -9.87 -5.44 3.79
N ASP A 1051 -9.56 -6.34 4.71
CA ASP A 1051 -8.83 -6.07 5.95
C ASP A 1051 -7.70 -7.09 6.20
N GLY A 1052 -7.70 -8.23 5.52
CA GLY A 1052 -6.73 -9.30 5.76
C GLY A 1052 -5.40 -9.18 5.01
N ILE A 1053 -4.35 -9.80 5.57
CA ILE A 1053 -3.07 -10.08 4.89
C ILE A 1053 -3.33 -10.85 3.58
N ASN A 1054 -4.29 -11.78 3.62
CA ASN A 1054 -4.71 -12.62 2.50
C ASN A 1054 -5.31 -11.82 1.34
N ASP A 1055 -5.75 -10.58 1.58
CA ASP A 1055 -6.37 -9.71 0.59
C ASP A 1055 -5.40 -8.68 0.03
N SER A 1056 -4.20 -8.54 0.60
CA SER A 1056 -3.21 -7.57 0.15
C SER A 1056 -2.85 -7.69 -1.34
N PRO A 1057 -2.65 -8.88 -1.94
CA PRO A 1057 -2.37 -8.98 -3.38
C PRO A 1057 -3.59 -8.59 -4.24
N ALA A 1058 -4.78 -8.90 -3.75
CA ALA A 1058 -6.05 -8.56 -4.38
C ALA A 1058 -6.34 -7.05 -4.32
N LEU A 1059 -6.04 -6.40 -3.19
CA LEU A 1059 -6.13 -4.95 -2.99
C LEU A 1059 -5.19 -4.18 -3.91
N ALA A 1060 -3.95 -4.65 -4.05
CA ALA A 1060 -2.95 -4.04 -4.93
C ALA A 1060 -3.31 -4.18 -6.42
N SER A 1061 -3.95 -5.29 -6.80
CA SER A 1061 -4.32 -5.57 -8.19
C SER A 1061 -5.63 -4.90 -8.63
N ALA A 1062 -6.43 -4.39 -7.69
CA ALA A 1062 -7.65 -3.64 -7.98
C ALA A 1062 -7.32 -2.23 -8.53
N ASP A 1063 -8.24 -1.63 -9.28
CA ASP A 1063 -8.08 -0.22 -9.68
C ASP A 1063 -8.13 0.72 -8.48
N VAL A 1064 -8.87 0.31 -7.43
CA VAL A 1064 -8.90 0.98 -6.13
C VAL A 1064 -8.97 -0.08 -5.02
N GLY A 1065 -7.85 -0.31 -4.34
CA GLY A 1065 -7.85 -1.06 -3.07
C GLY A 1065 -8.35 -0.17 -1.92
N ILE A 1066 -9.30 -0.66 -1.13
CA ILE A 1066 -9.84 -0.02 0.06
C ILE A 1066 -9.58 -0.92 1.27
N ALA A 1067 -8.65 -0.53 2.14
CA ALA A 1067 -8.38 -1.22 3.39
C ALA A 1067 -9.22 -0.65 4.53
N ILE A 1068 -9.66 -1.51 5.44
CA ILE A 1068 -10.22 -1.10 6.74
C ILE A 1068 -9.10 -1.18 7.77
N ALA A 1069 -8.89 -0.14 8.59
CA ALA A 1069 -7.72 0.02 9.47
C ALA A 1069 -7.67 -0.93 10.67
N ALA A 1070 -8.70 -1.76 10.88
CA ALA A 1070 -8.58 -2.94 11.74
C ALA A 1070 -7.73 -4.05 11.08
N GLY A 1071 -7.41 -3.88 9.80
CA GLY A 1071 -6.66 -4.81 8.98
C GLY A 1071 -5.16 -4.74 9.19
N SER A 1072 -4.46 -5.73 8.65
CA SER A 1072 -3.00 -5.85 8.76
C SER A 1072 -2.25 -4.69 8.10
N ASP A 1073 -1.06 -4.37 8.61
CA ASP A 1073 -0.17 -3.34 8.05
C ASP A 1073 0.09 -3.56 6.55
N VAL A 1074 0.19 -4.82 6.11
CA VAL A 1074 0.35 -5.20 4.69
C VAL A 1074 -0.86 -4.79 3.85
N ALA A 1075 -2.07 -4.94 4.38
CA ALA A 1075 -3.31 -4.52 3.70
C ALA A 1075 -3.42 -2.99 3.65
N ILE A 1076 -3.04 -2.31 4.73
CA ILE A 1076 -2.96 -0.85 4.78
C ILE A 1076 -1.96 -0.34 3.74
N GLU A 1077 -0.77 -0.94 3.64
CA GLU A 1077 0.26 -0.57 2.67
C GLU A 1077 -0.23 -0.72 1.23
N SER A 1078 -0.85 -1.85 0.93
CA SER A 1078 -1.31 -2.23 -0.42
C SER A 1078 -2.52 -1.42 -0.93
N ALA A 1079 -3.33 -0.83 -0.05
CA ALA A 1079 -4.57 -0.15 -0.44
C ALA A 1079 -4.37 1.33 -0.79
N GLY A 1080 -5.06 1.78 -1.84
CA GLY A 1080 -5.09 3.19 -2.26
C GLY A 1080 -6.01 4.07 -1.40
N ILE A 1081 -6.95 3.49 -0.66
CA ILE A 1081 -7.80 4.17 0.32
C ILE A 1081 -7.76 3.36 1.61
N VAL A 1082 -7.59 4.03 2.74
CA VAL A 1082 -7.57 3.41 4.07
C VAL A 1082 -8.66 4.05 4.93
N LEU A 1083 -9.59 3.24 5.42
CA LEU A 1083 -10.66 3.66 6.30
C LEU A 1083 -10.22 3.47 7.74
N VAL A 1084 -10.07 4.56 8.49
CA VAL A 1084 -9.56 4.50 9.86
C VAL A 1084 -10.56 3.82 10.81
N LYS A 1085 -11.85 3.89 10.49
CA LYS A 1085 -12.92 3.26 11.27
C LYS A 1085 -13.32 1.93 10.66
N ASN A 1086 -13.75 0.99 11.52
CA ASN A 1086 -14.33 -0.27 11.11
C ASN A 1086 -15.83 -0.15 10.71
N ASP A 1087 -16.18 0.84 9.88
CA ASP A 1087 -17.57 1.10 9.42
C ASP A 1087 -17.65 1.04 7.88
N LEU A 1088 -18.48 0.13 7.36
CA LEU A 1088 -18.69 -0.06 5.91
C LEU A 1088 -19.35 1.14 5.22
N ILE A 1089 -20.01 2.02 5.97
CA ILE A 1089 -20.59 3.26 5.43
C ILE A 1089 -19.48 4.19 4.92
N ASP A 1090 -18.27 4.06 5.44
CA ASP A 1090 -17.13 4.89 5.04
C ASP A 1090 -16.65 4.55 3.63
N VAL A 1091 -16.85 3.30 3.17
CA VAL A 1091 -16.67 2.91 1.75
C VAL A 1091 -17.61 3.72 0.86
N VAL A 1092 -18.89 3.83 1.24
CA VAL A 1092 -19.90 4.63 0.51
C VAL A 1092 -19.53 6.11 0.53
N ALA A 1093 -19.08 6.61 1.68
CA ALA A 1093 -18.65 7.99 1.86
C ALA A 1093 -17.42 8.30 0.99
N ALA A 1094 -16.44 7.40 0.90
CA ALA A 1094 -15.23 7.55 0.10
C ALA A 1094 -15.56 7.68 -1.39
N ILE A 1095 -16.40 6.77 -1.92
CA ILE A 1095 -16.85 6.82 -3.32
C ILE A 1095 -17.68 8.10 -3.57
N LYS A 1096 -18.58 8.49 -2.66
CA LYS A 1096 -19.35 9.73 -2.80
C LYS A 1096 -18.46 10.98 -2.77
N LEU A 1097 -17.47 11.02 -1.89
CA LEU A 1097 -16.49 12.10 -1.78
C LEU A 1097 -15.71 12.21 -3.08
N SER A 1098 -15.16 11.11 -3.57
CA SER A 1098 -14.48 11.04 -4.86
C SER A 1098 -15.35 11.53 -6.02
N LYS A 1099 -16.61 11.07 -6.13
CA LYS A 1099 -17.55 11.52 -7.16
C LYS A 1099 -17.81 13.04 -7.08
N LYS A 1100 -17.94 13.59 -5.86
CA LYS A 1100 -18.17 15.03 -5.65
C LYS A 1100 -16.93 15.85 -5.98
N THR A 1101 -15.74 15.40 -5.57
CA THR A 1101 -14.46 16.05 -5.87
C THR A 1101 -14.20 16.05 -7.38
N THR A 1102 -14.36 14.91 -8.05
CA THR A 1102 -14.20 14.81 -9.52
C THR A 1102 -15.20 15.69 -10.28
N ARG A 1103 -16.46 15.76 -9.82
CA ARG A 1103 -17.45 16.67 -10.40
C ARG A 1103 -17.02 18.14 -10.25
N ARG A 1104 -16.42 18.53 -9.12
CA ARG A 1104 -15.89 19.88 -8.91
C ARG A 1104 -14.69 20.16 -9.80
N ILE A 1105 -13.78 19.20 -9.95
CA ILE A 1105 -12.65 19.31 -10.90
C ILE A 1105 -13.18 19.60 -12.30
N ARG A 1106 -14.13 18.80 -12.82
CA ARG A 1106 -14.74 19.04 -14.15
C ARG A 1106 -15.41 20.41 -14.29
N LEU A 1107 -16.10 20.87 -13.25
CA LEU A 1107 -16.73 22.20 -13.23
C LEU A 1107 -15.68 23.32 -13.23
N ASN A 1108 -14.59 23.16 -12.49
CA ASN A 1108 -13.47 24.10 -12.50
C ASN A 1108 -12.78 24.16 -13.87
N PHE A 1109 -12.60 23.01 -14.53
CA PHE A 1109 -12.13 22.94 -15.92
C PHE A 1109 -13.07 23.65 -16.88
N LEU A 1110 -14.38 23.43 -16.73
CA LEU A 1110 -15.38 24.09 -17.56
C LEU A 1110 -15.29 25.61 -17.42
N PHE A 1111 -15.18 26.14 -16.19
CA PHE A 1111 -14.97 27.58 -15.98
C PHE A 1111 -13.68 28.07 -16.63
N ALA A 1112 -12.54 27.40 -16.40
CA ALA A 1112 -11.26 27.79 -16.96
C ALA A 1112 -11.28 27.86 -18.50
N VAL A 1113 -11.86 26.84 -19.16
CA VAL A 1113 -11.98 26.80 -20.62
C VAL A 1113 -12.98 27.82 -21.14
N PHE A 1114 -14.10 28.04 -20.45
CA PHE A 1114 -15.14 28.98 -20.86
C PHE A 1114 -14.62 30.42 -20.97
N TYR A 1115 -13.88 30.89 -19.95
CA TYR A 1115 -13.28 32.23 -19.98
C TYR A 1115 -12.31 32.42 -21.15
N ASN A 1116 -11.46 31.42 -21.42
CA ASN A 1116 -10.46 31.51 -22.48
C ASN A 1116 -11.10 31.38 -23.88
N ALA A 1117 -12.08 30.50 -24.05
CA ALA A 1117 -12.77 30.28 -25.31
C ALA A 1117 -13.53 31.52 -25.79
N ILE A 1118 -14.11 32.28 -24.86
CA ILE A 1118 -14.81 33.55 -25.18
C ILE A 1118 -13.82 34.72 -25.24
N GLY A 1119 -12.85 34.76 -24.33
CA GLY A 1119 -11.91 35.86 -24.20
C GLY A 1119 -10.96 36.01 -25.39
N ILE A 1120 -10.43 34.91 -25.94
CA ILE A 1120 -9.45 34.95 -27.05
C ILE A 1120 -10.04 35.59 -28.32
N PRO A 1121 -11.21 35.19 -28.84
CA PRO A 1121 -11.80 35.81 -30.03
C PRO A 1121 -12.18 37.29 -29.84
N ILE A 1122 -12.66 37.67 -28.64
CA ILE A 1122 -12.96 39.07 -28.33
C ILE A 1122 -11.68 39.90 -28.28
N ALA A 1123 -10.62 39.38 -27.64
CA ALA A 1123 -9.30 40.02 -27.59
C ALA A 1123 -8.64 40.14 -28.97
N ALA A 1124 -8.83 39.14 -29.83
CA ALA A 1124 -8.35 39.17 -31.21
C ALA A 1124 -9.11 40.18 -32.09
N GLY A 1125 -10.20 40.76 -31.59
CA GLY A 1125 -10.98 41.79 -32.29
C GLY A 1125 -11.98 41.23 -33.32
N VAL A 1126 -12.29 39.93 -33.27
CA VAL A 1126 -13.27 39.29 -34.19
C VAL A 1126 -14.66 39.92 -34.04
N PHE A 1127 -15.03 40.34 -32.83
CA PHE A 1127 -16.32 40.95 -32.51
C PHE A 1127 -16.30 42.49 -32.53
N LEU A 1128 -15.25 43.11 -33.08
CA LEU A 1128 -15.19 44.56 -33.20
C LEU A 1128 -16.36 45.18 -34.01
N PRO A 1129 -16.88 44.54 -35.09
CA PRO A 1129 -18.06 45.06 -35.80
C PRO A 1129 -19.33 45.13 -34.93
N LEU A 1130 -19.39 44.36 -33.84
CA LEU A 1130 -20.49 44.37 -32.87
C LEU A 1130 -20.22 45.33 -31.70
N GLY A 1131 -19.11 46.08 -31.72
CA GLY A 1131 -18.74 47.04 -30.67
C GLY A 1131 -18.05 46.43 -29.44
N PHE A 1132 -17.73 45.13 -29.46
CA PHE A 1132 -17.04 44.49 -28.33
C PHE A 1132 -15.52 44.51 -28.52
N SER A 1133 -14.79 45.19 -27.63
CA SER A 1133 -13.32 45.20 -27.56
C SER A 1133 -12.89 45.07 -26.10
N ILE A 1134 -11.87 44.24 -25.84
CA ILE A 1134 -11.28 44.05 -24.50
C ILE A 1134 -9.92 44.73 -24.49
N GLN A 1135 -9.63 45.51 -23.45
CA GLN A 1135 -8.31 46.08 -23.21
C GLN A 1135 -7.43 45.10 -22.38
N PRO A 1136 -6.09 45.19 -22.43
CA PRO A 1136 -5.19 44.29 -21.70
C PRO A 1136 -5.47 44.21 -20.20
N TRP A 1137 -5.82 45.33 -19.55
CA TRP A 1137 -6.13 45.35 -18.12
C TRP A 1137 -7.45 44.61 -17.81
N MET A 1138 -8.45 44.67 -18.69
CA MET A 1138 -9.70 43.92 -18.56
C MET A 1138 -9.44 42.42 -18.68
N ALA A 1139 -8.53 42.03 -19.56
CA ALA A 1139 -8.09 40.64 -19.69
C ALA A 1139 -7.39 40.15 -18.42
N ALA A 1140 -6.53 40.97 -17.81
CA ALA A 1140 -5.89 40.67 -16.52
C ALA A 1140 -6.93 40.47 -15.39
N ALA A 1141 -7.93 41.36 -15.32
CA ALA A 1141 -8.99 41.27 -14.33
C ALA A 1141 -9.88 40.03 -14.54
N ALA A 1142 -10.23 39.70 -15.79
CA ALA A 1142 -11.00 38.50 -16.13
C ALA A 1142 -10.25 37.22 -15.73
N MET A 1143 -8.94 37.17 -15.90
CA MET A 1143 -8.07 36.06 -15.47
C MET A 1143 -8.06 35.90 -13.95
N ALA A 1144 -7.95 37.01 -13.20
CA ALA A 1144 -8.02 36.99 -11.73
C ALA A 1144 -9.38 36.47 -11.25
N MET A 1145 -10.47 36.94 -11.85
CA MET A 1145 -11.84 36.47 -11.55
C MET A 1145 -12.03 34.98 -11.87
N SER A 1146 -11.48 34.50 -12.98
CA SER A 1146 -11.48 33.07 -13.34
C SER A 1146 -10.81 32.23 -12.24
N SER A 1147 -9.66 32.67 -11.74
CA SER A 1147 -8.93 31.97 -10.68
C SER A 1147 -9.70 31.96 -9.35
N VAL A 1148 -10.30 33.10 -8.97
CA VAL A 1148 -11.16 33.20 -7.78
C VAL A 1148 -12.38 32.27 -7.89
N SER A 1149 -13.00 32.17 -9.07
CA SER A 1149 -14.15 31.27 -9.29
C SER A 1149 -13.80 29.79 -9.07
N VAL A 1150 -12.61 29.36 -9.52
CA VAL A 1150 -12.11 27.99 -9.34
C VAL A 1150 -11.76 27.71 -7.87
N VAL A 1151 -11.09 28.64 -7.19
CA VAL A 1151 -10.73 28.50 -5.78
C VAL A 1151 -11.98 28.45 -4.90
N THR A 1152 -12.94 29.35 -5.12
CA THR A 1152 -14.22 29.36 -4.37
C THR A 1152 -15.04 28.08 -4.62
N SER A 1153 -15.12 27.62 -5.88
CA SER A 1153 -15.73 26.33 -6.23
C SER A 1153 -15.08 25.15 -5.52
N SER A 1154 -13.75 25.16 -5.38
CA SER A 1154 -13.00 24.12 -4.68
C SER A 1154 -13.21 24.18 -3.16
N LEU A 1155 -13.23 25.38 -2.57
CA LEU A 1155 -13.50 25.57 -1.14
C LEU A 1155 -14.93 25.17 -0.74
N LEU A 1156 -15.90 25.24 -1.66
CA LEU A 1156 -17.25 24.73 -1.45
C LEU A 1156 -17.27 23.22 -1.16
N LEU A 1157 -16.20 22.47 -1.45
CA LEU A 1157 -16.09 21.07 -0.99
C LEU A 1157 -16.12 20.96 0.54
N LYS A 1158 -15.69 21.98 1.30
CA LYS A 1158 -15.77 22.01 2.77
C LYS A 1158 -17.19 21.87 3.32
N THR A 1159 -18.21 22.11 2.50
CA THR A 1159 -19.62 21.88 2.86
C THR A 1159 -20.05 20.42 2.72
N PHE A 1160 -19.16 19.52 2.29
CA PHE A 1160 -19.44 18.10 2.23
C PHE A 1160 -19.69 17.55 3.62
N LYS A 1161 -20.85 16.90 3.79
CA LYS A 1161 -21.21 16.15 4.99
C LYS A 1161 -21.12 14.67 4.68
N LYS A 1162 -20.44 13.93 5.55
CA LYS A 1162 -20.36 12.48 5.52
C LYS A 1162 -21.77 11.88 5.65
N PRO A 1163 -22.15 10.89 4.81
CA PRO A 1163 -23.40 10.16 5.02
C PRO A 1163 -23.33 9.37 6.34
N THR A 1164 -24.29 9.59 7.22
CA THR A 1164 -24.44 8.85 8.49
C THR A 1164 -25.51 7.77 8.35
N ARG A 1165 -25.51 6.75 9.22
CA ARG A 1165 -26.57 5.73 9.32
C ARG A 1165 -27.98 6.30 9.19
N LEU A 1166 -28.28 7.36 9.95
CA LEU A 1166 -29.57 8.06 9.93
C LEU A 1166 -29.92 8.70 8.58
N SER A 1167 -28.92 9.19 7.84
CA SER A 1167 -29.15 9.79 6.52
C SER A 1167 -29.45 8.76 5.44
N LEU A 1168 -28.96 7.53 5.61
CA LEU A 1168 -29.13 6.44 4.64
C LEU A 1168 -30.33 5.55 4.97
N SER A 1169 -30.79 5.51 6.24
CA SER A 1169 -31.95 4.74 6.69
C SER A 1169 -33.30 5.37 6.25
N THR A 1170 -33.49 5.49 4.93
CA THR A 1170 -34.72 5.98 4.31
C THR A 1170 -35.85 4.94 4.40
N ALA A 1171 -37.10 5.36 4.22
CA ALA A 1171 -38.25 4.44 4.12
C ALA A 1171 -38.04 3.33 3.06
N ASP A 1172 -37.37 3.66 1.94
CA ASP A 1172 -36.99 2.70 0.90
C ASP A 1172 -36.08 1.59 1.43
N PHE A 1173 -35.11 1.93 2.28
CA PHE A 1173 -34.22 0.95 2.88
C PHE A 1173 -34.98 0.03 3.84
N ARG A 1174 -35.89 0.55 4.66
CA ARG A 1174 -36.70 -0.29 5.56
C ARG A 1174 -37.58 -1.29 4.80
N ARG A 1175 -38.11 -0.91 3.64
CA ARG A 1175 -38.83 -1.84 2.74
C ARG A 1175 -37.89 -2.90 2.18
N HIS A 1176 -36.67 -2.52 1.80
CA HIS A 1176 -35.66 -3.46 1.33
C HIS A 1176 -35.20 -4.42 2.44
N GLU A 1177 -34.97 -3.94 3.64
CA GLU A 1177 -34.62 -4.75 4.81
C GLU A 1177 -35.73 -5.75 5.16
N ALA A 1178 -36.99 -5.31 5.12
CA ALA A 1178 -38.14 -6.20 5.31
C ALA A 1178 -38.19 -7.30 4.24
N HIS A 1179 -37.82 -6.99 2.99
CA HIS A 1179 -37.70 -7.98 1.93
C HIS A 1179 -36.54 -8.96 2.17
N LEU A 1180 -35.37 -8.49 2.60
CA LEU A 1180 -34.23 -9.35 2.93
C LEU A 1180 -34.58 -10.35 4.05
N ARG A 1181 -35.36 -9.92 5.04
CA ARG A 1181 -35.84 -10.80 6.13
C ARG A 1181 -36.75 -11.94 5.67
N THR A 1182 -37.36 -11.83 4.48
CA THR A 1182 -38.15 -12.95 3.91
C THR A 1182 -37.28 -14.09 3.38
N GLY A 1183 -35.96 -13.89 3.26
CA GLY A 1183 -35.01 -14.91 2.79
C GLY A 1183 -35.13 -15.25 1.29
N ASN A 1184 -36.06 -14.64 0.56
CA ASN A 1184 -36.40 -15.00 -0.81
C ASN A 1184 -35.51 -14.33 -1.88
N THR A 1185 -34.32 -13.86 -1.49
CA THR A 1185 -33.38 -13.19 -2.39
C THR A 1185 -32.58 -14.23 -3.17
N TYR A 1186 -32.67 -14.19 -4.49
CA TYR A 1186 -31.87 -15.05 -5.37
C TYR A 1186 -30.40 -14.59 -5.37
N VAL A 1187 -29.49 -15.52 -5.04
CA VAL A 1187 -28.03 -15.32 -5.02
C VAL A 1187 -27.40 -16.31 -5.97
N VAL A 1188 -26.55 -15.82 -6.88
CA VAL A 1188 -25.73 -16.64 -7.76
C VAL A 1188 -24.42 -16.93 -7.05
N VAL A 1189 -24.11 -18.21 -6.85
CA VAL A 1189 -22.89 -18.67 -6.19
C VAL A 1189 -22.01 -19.38 -7.20
N HIS A 1190 -20.81 -18.87 -7.36
CA HIS A 1190 -19.76 -19.43 -8.19
C HIS A 1190 -18.71 -20.09 -7.28
N ARG A 1191 -18.26 -21.30 -7.63
CA ARG A 1191 -17.24 -22.05 -6.87
C ARG A 1191 -15.93 -22.08 -7.65
N GLY A 1192 -14.83 -21.73 -7.00
CA GLY A 1192 -13.50 -21.70 -7.63
C GLY A 1192 -13.40 -20.69 -8.79
N LEU A 1193 -12.38 -20.88 -9.64
CA LEU A 1193 -12.07 -19.97 -10.76
C LEU A 1193 -12.80 -20.34 -12.07
N ASP A 1194 -13.34 -21.55 -12.16
CA ASP A 1194 -13.75 -22.18 -13.43
C ASP A 1194 -15.10 -21.70 -13.98
N ASP A 1195 -15.85 -20.94 -13.19
CA ASP A 1195 -17.13 -20.40 -13.65
C ASP A 1195 -16.89 -19.08 -14.41
N HIS A 1196 -16.77 -19.19 -15.74
CA HIS A 1196 -16.73 -18.08 -16.70
C HIS A 1196 -18.04 -17.25 -16.76
N GLY A 1197 -18.88 -17.33 -15.73
CA GLY A 1197 -20.15 -16.63 -15.57
C GLY A 1197 -20.06 -15.11 -15.47
N VAL A 1198 -19.12 -14.43 -16.13
CA VAL A 1198 -19.16 -12.97 -16.31
C VAL A 1198 -20.14 -12.66 -17.44
N ARG A 1199 -21.43 -12.79 -17.14
CA ARG A 1199 -22.50 -12.39 -18.05
C ARG A 1199 -22.49 -10.86 -18.15
N ARG A 1200 -22.19 -10.32 -19.33
CA ARG A 1200 -22.41 -8.89 -19.66
C ARG A 1200 -23.85 -8.52 -19.29
N THR A 1201 -24.05 -7.83 -18.17
CA THR A 1201 -25.27 -7.05 -17.97
C THR A 1201 -25.09 -5.76 -18.74
N THR A 1202 -25.64 -5.71 -19.94
CA THR A 1202 -25.71 -4.50 -20.76
C THR A 1202 -26.65 -3.49 -20.09
N SER A 1203 -26.15 -2.74 -19.11
CA SER A 1203 -26.74 -1.49 -18.63
C SER A 1203 -25.86 -0.30 -19.03
N ARG A 1204 -25.49 -0.26 -20.31
CA ARG A 1204 -25.14 1.00 -20.98
C ARG A 1204 -26.18 1.26 -22.04
N LEU A 1205 -27.17 2.09 -21.71
CA LEU A 1205 -27.82 2.98 -22.69
C LEU A 1205 -26.70 3.78 -23.34
N SER A 1206 -26.20 3.26 -24.46
CA SER A 1206 -25.13 3.87 -25.21
C SER A 1206 -25.73 5.01 -26.02
N VAL A 1207 -25.07 6.17 -25.91
CA VAL A 1207 -25.30 7.39 -26.68
C VAL A 1207 -25.19 7.15 -28.20
N ALA A 1208 -24.70 5.98 -28.63
CA ALA A 1208 -24.68 5.56 -30.03
C ALA A 1208 -26.06 5.14 -30.61
N SER A 1209 -27.07 4.93 -29.76
CA SER A 1209 -28.47 4.71 -30.22
C SER A 1209 -29.19 6.02 -30.58
N ILE A 1210 -28.69 7.17 -30.12
CA ILE A 1210 -29.24 8.50 -30.44
C ILE A 1210 -28.72 8.99 -31.80
N ILE A 1211 -27.48 8.61 -32.15
CA ILE A 1211 -26.85 9.06 -33.40
C ILE A 1211 -27.25 8.18 -34.61
N SER A 1212 -27.74 6.95 -34.38
CA SER A 1212 -28.31 6.11 -35.44
C SER A 1212 -29.79 6.41 -35.75
N SER A 1213 -30.48 7.15 -34.87
CA SER A 1213 -31.89 7.53 -35.05
C SER A 1213 -32.10 8.88 -35.75
N ILE A 1214 -31.01 9.59 -36.09
CA ILE A 1214 -31.05 10.89 -36.79
C ILE A 1214 -30.76 10.74 -38.30
N ASN A 1215 -30.22 9.59 -38.73
CA ASN A 1215 -29.96 9.31 -40.16
C ASN A 1215 -31.05 8.48 -40.86
N SER A 1216 -32.18 8.21 -40.22
CA SER A 1216 -33.31 7.47 -40.83
C SER A 1216 -34.56 8.30 -41.09
N VAL A 1217 -34.47 9.64 -40.99
CA VAL A 1217 -35.59 10.57 -41.30
C VAL A 1217 -35.65 10.96 -42.80
N LEU A 1218 -34.71 10.51 -43.63
CA LEU A 1218 -34.83 10.60 -45.10
C LEU A 1218 -34.86 9.20 -45.72
N GLY A 1219 -36.02 8.81 -46.25
CA GLY A 1219 -36.10 7.70 -47.23
C GLY A 1219 -37.27 6.74 -47.06
N SER A 1220 -38.38 7.08 -47.71
CA SER A 1220 -39.26 6.18 -48.50
C SER A 1220 -39.78 4.84 -47.93
N GLN A 1221 -41.11 4.82 -47.72
CA GLN A 1221 -42.13 3.89 -48.25
C GLN A 1221 -42.03 2.34 -48.09
N GLN A 1222 -43.21 1.77 -47.72
CA GLN A 1222 -43.70 0.39 -47.91
C GLN A 1222 -43.07 -0.68 -46.99
N SER A 1223 -43.72 -1.71 -46.44
CA SER A 1223 -45.09 -2.26 -46.47
C SER A 1223 -45.17 -3.40 -45.40
N ILE A 1224 -46.29 -3.48 -44.69
CA ILE A 1224 -47.15 -4.68 -44.48
C ILE A 1224 -46.63 -5.95 -43.73
N ASN A 1225 -47.25 -6.16 -42.55
CA ASN A 1225 -47.87 -7.37 -41.93
C ASN A 1225 -47.12 -8.55 -41.24
N LYS A 1226 -47.83 -8.98 -40.16
CA LYS A 1226 -47.84 -10.23 -39.37
C LYS A 1226 -46.72 -10.39 -38.32
N PHE A 1227 -47.03 -10.41 -37.02
CA PHE A 1227 -47.86 -11.43 -36.37
C PHE A 1227 -48.77 -10.90 -35.24
N LYS A 1228 -49.98 -11.51 -35.13
CA LYS A 1228 -50.99 -11.39 -34.05
C LYS A 1228 -50.52 -12.17 -32.80
N SER A 1229 -50.65 -11.66 -31.57
CA SER A 1229 -51.81 -11.49 -30.68
C SER A 1229 -52.24 -12.76 -29.91
N THR A 1230 -51.60 -13.03 -28.77
CA THR A 1230 -52.20 -13.57 -27.54
C THR A 1230 -51.14 -13.58 -26.44
N ASP A 1231 -51.18 -12.56 -25.58
CA ASP A 1231 -50.93 -12.62 -24.13
C ASP A 1231 -51.05 -11.18 -23.61
N ARG A 1232 -52.31 -10.76 -23.51
CA ARG A 1232 -52.73 -9.41 -23.14
C ARG A 1232 -53.88 -9.54 -22.15
N VAL A 1233 -53.59 -9.94 -20.91
CA VAL A 1233 -54.48 -9.70 -19.77
C VAL A 1233 -53.60 -9.46 -18.53
N GLN A 1234 -53.99 -8.45 -17.73
CA GLN A 1234 -53.34 -7.90 -16.52
C GLN A 1234 -52.19 -6.90 -16.73
N LEU A 1235 -52.53 -5.69 -17.20
CA LEU A 1235 -51.85 -4.44 -16.80
C LEU A 1235 -52.65 -3.20 -17.25
N LEU A 1236 -53.98 -3.22 -17.11
CA LEU A 1236 -54.84 -2.06 -17.38
C LEU A 1236 -55.95 -2.00 -16.32
N HIS A 1237 -55.65 -1.28 -15.24
CA HIS A 1237 -56.50 -0.65 -14.21
C HIS A 1237 -55.47 -0.38 -13.09
N THR A 1238 -54.96 0.83 -12.86
CA THR A 1238 -55.70 2.04 -12.54
C THR A 1238 -54.72 3.22 -12.53
N GLU A 1239 -54.76 4.09 -13.54
CA GLU A 1239 -54.31 5.48 -13.41
C GLU A 1239 -55.34 6.37 -14.09
N ARG A 1240 -56.17 7.05 -13.28
CA ARG A 1240 -56.76 8.35 -13.61
C ARG A 1240 -57.46 8.97 -12.39
N SER A 1241 -57.31 10.30 -12.30
CA SER A 1241 -58.01 11.26 -11.42
C SER A 1241 -57.38 11.36 -10.01
N LEU A 1242 -56.98 12.52 -9.47
CA LEU A 1242 -57.52 13.89 -9.56
C LEU A 1242 -56.46 14.99 -9.35
N SER A 1243 -56.83 16.16 -9.87
CA SER A 1243 -56.25 17.52 -9.78
C SER A 1243 -56.52 18.26 -8.46
N ASP A 1244 -55.67 19.26 -8.18
CA ASP A 1244 -55.85 20.54 -7.44
C ASP A 1244 -56.67 20.62 -6.13
N SER A 1245 -56.03 21.03 -5.02
CA SER A 1245 -56.35 22.29 -4.28
C SER A 1245 -55.58 22.45 -2.94
N GLU A 1246 -55.44 23.72 -2.55
CA GLU A 1246 -54.82 24.43 -1.42
C GLU A 1246 -55.03 23.91 0.04
N TYR A 1247 -54.00 24.14 0.90
CA TYR A 1247 -53.89 24.51 2.36
C TYR A 1247 -54.98 24.08 3.42
N PRO A 1248 -54.72 24.18 4.76
CA PRO A 1248 -53.71 23.59 5.64
C PRO A 1248 -54.31 22.94 6.93
N ASP A 1249 -53.43 22.64 7.90
CA ASP A 1249 -53.63 22.64 9.36
C ASP A 1249 -53.99 21.36 10.17
N THR A 1250 -53.18 21.22 11.23
CA THR A 1250 -53.47 20.77 12.61
C THR A 1250 -53.64 19.28 12.97
N ALA A 1251 -52.66 18.84 13.78
CA ALA A 1251 -52.81 18.26 15.13
C ALA A 1251 -53.44 16.86 15.33
N LEU A 1252 -52.65 15.91 15.85
CA LEU A 1252 -52.73 15.31 17.20
C LEU A 1252 -52.13 13.89 17.24
N THR A 1253 -51.08 13.77 18.08
CA THR A 1253 -50.76 12.66 19.00
C THR A 1253 -51.44 11.31 18.81
N VAL A 1254 -50.65 10.23 18.63
CA VAL A 1254 -50.23 9.27 19.67
C VAL A 1254 -48.80 8.81 19.36
#